data_AF-A0AA86TWS2-F1
#
_entry.id   AF-A0AA86TWS2-F1
#
_cell.length_a   1.000
_cell.length_b   1.000
_cell.length_c   1.000
_cell.angle_alpha   90.00
_cell.angle_beta   90.00
_cell.angle_gamma   90.00
#
_symmetry.space_group_name_H-M   'P 1'
#
loop_
_entity.id
_entity.type
_entity.pdbx_description
1 polymer ?
#
loop_
_entity_poly.entity_id
_entity_poly.type
_entity_poly.pdbx_seq_one_letter_code
_entity_poly.pdbx_strand_id
1 'polypeptide(L)'
;MSQIEEPAAQPIVTEWAAQYVDTSQFEYLITKLSELADIEKKNQKSSNYNSILLGQMYNELENKFWTKMEKDLEKIDSFYQSELKTGTKRVQEIKAIINSNKLNQQQNLAIVEENVTETYRGLDLLINYCQQNALQIRKLVRHWDANNPHTQLGSQVIKNKLAQHAFSEPDEIEGLKEKLEAALALLLDVNIKEAKNKLTKVYSPTSNIKKKAKMQASCGIAIGITAVLFLAYCQVMFEWPRTEDIKLTMTASSTLLLRTQFTISFLIICYGLLVKLCEHTHINYIYLFEIPQTDHVTGSAEILVVGLTYWSIASVFGILAAASSAGAEHLIPLPFGNYISQLAVKLDPDFWVLLTTMLHFIVLYYSMLDIMNGQNAPLKHLMVVMYKTVTPWAHPVNIANFYCGTLTTSLVRAIKDVTKIITKSQANDFFLCALSAYPSLIRVMQCYIKSKPGRKFYPHLMNASINGLGIIGCFLTAGPIINKKGPLFWIIFCVRIVEITGKIYWDFCEDGGLFTGGTGVKEFKDKRTKWQYGHFCKRPSFVPLSWLVIHVVHNLISRLLWIPDVIWNKSPVLTDYIYVSTMALNEILRRYFWAFVRLDNQQATNCENYLATRYVPILLDDQPKKVVGMTENTNAEIAQPERLSFVRPQTASTVMQRIGSTNATIGQDIFEDAKAAADEDSGQLHNNEFNSPSKLMQSIDYQKVEDLENLSDLLDDL
;
A
#
# COMPACT_ATOMS: atom_id res chain seq x y z
N MET A 1 10.46 38.64 -27.07
CA MET A 1 10.76 38.00 -25.79
C MET A 1 9.63 38.30 -24.81
N SER A 2 8.63 37.44 -24.74
CA SER A 2 7.70 37.36 -23.61
C SER A 2 8.00 36.04 -22.93
N GLN A 3 8.76 36.08 -21.83
CA GLN A 3 8.94 34.93 -20.96
C GLN A 3 7.57 34.64 -20.33
N ILE A 4 6.84 33.70 -20.93
CA ILE A 4 5.74 33.02 -20.26
C ILE A 4 6.43 32.17 -19.19
N GLU A 5 6.29 32.56 -17.92
CA GLU A 5 6.74 31.75 -16.79
C GLU A 5 6.17 30.33 -16.96
N GLU A 6 7.07 29.35 -17.13
CA GLU A 6 6.66 27.94 -17.19
C GLU A 6 6.07 27.55 -15.82
N PRO A 7 4.83 27.04 -15.76
CA PRO A 7 4.24 26.62 -14.49
C PRO A 7 5.13 25.55 -13.84
N ALA A 8 5.29 25.63 -12.52
CA ALA A 8 6.02 24.65 -11.73
C ALA A 8 5.55 23.23 -12.09
N ALA A 9 6.49 22.30 -12.32
CA ALA A 9 6.18 20.92 -12.65
C ALA A 9 5.28 20.31 -11.57
N GLN A 10 4.05 19.98 -11.94
CA GLN A 10 3.13 19.25 -11.08
C GLN A 10 3.49 17.77 -11.13
N PRO A 11 3.27 17.02 -10.04
CA PRO A 11 3.65 15.62 -9.98
C PRO A 11 2.90 14.77 -11.01
N ILE A 12 3.58 13.73 -11.50
CA ILE A 12 3.04 12.73 -12.43
C ILE A 12 1.85 12.01 -11.79
N VAL A 13 0.79 11.79 -12.55
CA VAL A 13 -0.34 10.96 -12.14
C VAL A 13 0.13 9.50 -12.18
N THR A 14 0.38 8.93 -11.00
CA THR A 14 0.99 7.60 -10.79
C THR A 14 0.27 6.46 -11.50
N GLU A 15 -1.06 6.51 -11.58
CA GLU A 15 -1.91 5.51 -12.25
C GLU A 15 -1.70 5.51 -13.76
N TRP A 16 -1.27 6.63 -14.30
CA TRP A 16 -1.03 6.84 -15.72
C TRP A 16 0.46 6.92 -16.02
N ALA A 17 1.34 6.56 -15.09
CA ALA A 17 2.80 6.65 -15.26
C ALA A 17 3.27 5.97 -16.55
N ALA A 18 2.70 4.80 -16.89
CA ALA A 18 3.02 4.08 -18.12
C ALA A 18 2.52 4.78 -19.40
N GLN A 19 1.60 5.74 -19.29
CA GLN A 19 1.01 6.48 -20.41
C GLN A 19 1.76 7.77 -20.73
N TYR A 20 2.59 8.27 -19.81
CA TYR A 20 3.47 9.42 -20.07
C TYR A 20 4.53 9.10 -21.13
N VAL A 21 5.14 10.16 -21.67
CA VAL A 21 6.31 10.08 -22.54
C VAL A 21 7.46 9.37 -21.82
N ASP A 22 8.12 8.44 -22.51
CA ASP A 22 9.25 7.68 -21.95
C ASP A 22 10.55 8.45 -22.20
N THR A 23 11.04 9.17 -21.19
CA THR A 23 12.23 10.02 -21.31
C THR A 23 13.52 9.22 -21.47
N SER A 24 13.58 7.96 -21.01
CA SER A 24 14.82 7.18 -20.95
C SER A 24 15.41 6.89 -22.33
N GLN A 25 14.56 6.54 -23.29
CA GLN A 25 14.98 6.26 -24.66
C GLN A 25 15.44 7.53 -25.39
N PHE A 26 14.81 8.67 -25.12
CA PHE A 26 15.23 9.95 -25.71
C PHE A 26 16.56 10.43 -25.14
N GLU A 27 16.79 10.27 -23.84
CA GLU A 27 18.08 10.58 -23.21
C GLU A 27 19.23 9.73 -23.78
N TYR A 28 18.97 8.45 -24.07
CA TYR A 28 19.94 7.59 -24.78
C TYR A 28 20.27 8.12 -26.18
N LEU A 29 19.25 8.42 -26.99
CA LEU A 29 19.45 8.96 -28.34
C LEU A 29 20.19 10.31 -28.34
N ILE A 30 19.89 11.17 -27.36
CA ILE A 30 20.57 12.46 -27.20
C ILE A 30 22.03 12.27 -26.79
N THR A 31 22.32 11.28 -25.94
CA THR A 31 23.71 10.96 -25.55
C THR A 31 24.52 10.50 -26.76
N LYS A 32 23.97 9.57 -27.57
CA LYS A 32 24.60 9.12 -28.82
C LYS A 32 24.80 10.28 -29.82
N LEU A 33 23.86 11.23 -29.88
CA LEU A 33 24.00 12.44 -30.70
C LEU A 33 25.16 13.34 -30.23
N SER A 34 25.30 13.53 -28.91
CA SER A 34 26.41 14.30 -28.33
C SER A 34 27.77 13.63 -28.58
N GLU A 35 27.86 12.30 -28.46
CA GLU A 35 29.07 11.54 -28.80
C GLU A 35 29.46 11.74 -30.27
N LEU A 36 28.49 11.66 -31.18
CA LEU A 36 28.71 11.86 -32.61
C LEU A 36 29.16 13.29 -32.95
N ALA A 37 28.61 14.29 -32.27
CA ALA A 37 29.04 15.69 -32.39
C ALA A 37 30.47 15.92 -31.90
N ASP A 38 30.92 15.19 -30.87
CA ASP A 38 32.30 15.27 -30.40
C ASP A 38 33.28 14.56 -31.33
N ILE A 39 32.88 13.46 -31.96
CA ILE A 39 33.65 12.78 -33.03
C ILE A 39 33.81 13.71 -34.23
N GLU A 40 32.75 14.41 -34.65
CA GLU A 40 32.78 15.38 -35.74
C GLU A 40 33.77 16.53 -35.45
N LYS A 41 33.76 17.09 -34.23
CA LYS A 41 34.70 18.15 -33.84
C LYS A 41 36.16 17.70 -33.89
N LYS A 42 36.45 16.45 -33.49
CA LYS A 42 37.82 15.88 -33.54
C LYS A 42 38.28 15.68 -34.99
N ASN A 43 37.35 15.39 -35.90
CA ASN A 43 37.64 14.98 -37.28
C ASN A 43 37.61 16.09 -38.35
N GLN A 44 37.46 17.37 -37.98
CA GLN A 44 37.34 18.52 -38.91
C GLN A 44 38.47 18.71 -39.94
N LYS A 45 39.58 17.95 -39.87
CA LYS A 45 40.72 18.01 -40.82
C LYS A 45 40.82 16.83 -41.79
N SER A 46 39.97 15.80 -41.69
CA SER A 46 40.09 14.55 -42.45
C SER A 46 38.99 14.40 -43.52
N SER A 47 39.41 14.23 -44.78
CA SER A 47 38.72 13.64 -45.96
C SER A 47 37.18 13.71 -46.10
N ASN A 48 36.73 14.03 -47.33
CA ASN A 48 35.34 14.06 -47.82
C ASN A 48 34.51 12.75 -47.63
N TYR A 49 35.15 11.62 -47.33
CA TYR A 49 34.46 10.33 -47.12
C TYR A 49 33.80 10.24 -45.73
N ASN A 50 34.44 10.83 -44.70
CA ASN A 50 33.92 10.81 -43.33
C ASN A 50 32.66 11.68 -43.18
N SER A 51 32.53 12.75 -43.96
CA SER A 51 31.35 13.64 -43.91
C SER A 51 30.06 13.01 -44.44
N ILE A 52 30.15 12.07 -45.40
CA ILE A 52 28.97 11.37 -45.93
C ILE A 52 28.44 10.38 -44.90
N LEU A 53 29.33 9.61 -44.27
CA LEU A 53 28.97 8.62 -43.25
C LEU A 53 28.42 9.29 -41.98
N LEU A 54 29.07 10.36 -41.51
CA LEU A 54 28.56 11.19 -40.40
C LEU A 54 27.15 11.73 -40.71
N GLY A 55 26.93 12.24 -41.93
CA GLY A 55 25.62 12.71 -42.37
C GLY A 55 24.56 11.59 -42.38
N GLN A 56 24.92 10.37 -42.76
CA GLN A 56 24.01 9.20 -42.70
C GLN A 56 23.64 8.86 -41.25
N MET A 57 24.62 8.84 -40.33
CA MET A 57 24.39 8.54 -38.93
C MET A 57 23.55 9.60 -38.21
N TYR A 58 23.79 10.90 -38.49
CA TYR A 58 22.93 11.98 -38.00
C TYR A 58 21.48 11.81 -38.50
N ASN A 59 21.29 11.52 -39.79
CA ASN A 59 19.96 11.27 -40.35
C ASN A 59 19.29 10.05 -39.72
N GLU A 60 20.03 8.99 -39.44
CA GLU A 60 19.49 7.79 -38.80
C GLU A 60 19.06 8.04 -37.36
N LEU A 61 19.89 8.72 -36.57
CA LEU A 61 19.57 9.16 -35.21
C LEU A 61 18.34 10.09 -35.21
N GLU A 62 18.29 11.04 -36.13
CA GLU A 62 17.16 11.96 -36.28
C GLU A 62 15.87 11.20 -36.66
N ASN A 63 15.95 10.25 -37.59
CA ASN A 63 14.82 9.40 -37.95
C ASN A 63 14.34 8.55 -36.76
N LYS A 64 15.25 7.93 -35.99
CA LYS A 64 14.92 7.16 -34.79
C LYS A 64 14.24 8.04 -33.74
N PHE A 65 14.77 9.25 -33.50
CA PHE A 65 14.20 10.22 -32.56
C PHE A 65 12.78 10.62 -32.95
N TRP A 66 12.56 11.05 -34.20
CA TRP A 66 11.24 11.52 -34.63
C TRP A 66 10.23 10.38 -34.77
N THR A 67 10.63 9.20 -35.24
CA THR A 67 9.75 8.03 -35.31
C THR A 67 9.25 7.63 -33.92
N LYS A 68 10.14 7.65 -32.92
CA LYS A 68 9.78 7.40 -31.53
C LYS A 68 8.90 8.51 -30.95
N MET A 69 9.19 9.77 -31.26
CA MET A 69 8.37 10.92 -30.84
C MET A 69 6.94 10.84 -31.40
N GLU A 70 6.77 10.48 -32.66
CA GLU A 70 5.44 10.29 -33.28
C GLU A 70 4.66 9.17 -32.57
N LYS A 71 5.31 8.04 -32.30
CA LYS A 71 4.70 6.92 -31.57
C LYS A 71 4.25 7.32 -30.17
N ASP A 72 5.04 8.11 -29.44
CA ASP A 72 4.69 8.58 -28.11
C ASP A 72 3.57 9.64 -28.15
N LEU A 73 3.57 10.54 -29.14
CA LEU A 73 2.48 11.49 -29.37
C LEU A 73 1.14 10.77 -29.64
N GLU A 74 1.13 9.77 -30.52
CA GLU A 74 -0.07 8.98 -30.82
C GLU A 74 -0.59 8.21 -29.61
N LYS A 75 0.32 7.63 -28.82
CA LYS A 75 0.00 6.95 -27.56
C LYS A 75 -0.67 7.92 -26.58
N ILE A 76 -0.09 9.09 -26.38
CA ILE A 76 -0.60 10.11 -25.45
C ILE A 76 -1.97 10.61 -25.90
N ASP A 77 -2.14 10.94 -27.18
CA ASP A 77 -3.39 11.43 -27.74
C ASP A 77 -4.49 10.36 -27.71
N SER A 78 -4.16 9.11 -28.05
CA SER A 78 -5.10 7.98 -27.95
C SER A 78 -5.60 7.76 -26.51
N PHE A 79 -4.70 7.86 -25.53
CA PHE A 79 -5.07 7.75 -24.12
C PHE A 79 -5.96 8.92 -23.69
N TYR A 80 -5.58 10.15 -24.04
CA TYR A 80 -6.37 11.36 -23.80
C TYR A 80 -7.80 11.23 -24.33
N GLN A 81 -7.96 10.83 -25.60
CA GLN A 81 -9.27 10.66 -26.24
C GLN A 81 -10.14 9.61 -25.53
N SER A 82 -9.53 8.51 -25.09
CA SER A 82 -10.23 7.46 -24.34
C SER A 82 -10.76 7.97 -22.98
N GLU A 83 -9.92 8.69 -22.23
CA GLU A 83 -10.30 9.26 -20.94
C GLU A 83 -11.31 10.40 -21.08
N LEU A 84 -11.16 11.25 -22.10
CA LEU A 84 -12.11 12.32 -22.42
C LEU A 84 -13.49 11.77 -22.76
N LYS A 85 -13.56 10.70 -23.56
CA LYS A 85 -14.82 10.01 -23.88
C LYS A 85 -15.48 9.43 -22.61
N THR A 86 -14.67 8.85 -21.73
CA THR A 86 -15.13 8.30 -20.45
C THR A 86 -15.66 9.40 -19.53
N GLY A 87 -14.93 10.51 -19.40
CA GLY A 87 -15.35 11.69 -18.65
C GLY A 87 -16.65 12.28 -19.19
N THR A 88 -16.74 12.47 -20.51
CA THR A 88 -17.94 12.98 -21.19
C THR A 88 -19.17 12.13 -20.89
N LYS A 89 -19.03 10.80 -20.99
CA LYS A 89 -20.12 9.87 -20.67
C LYS A 89 -20.59 10.00 -19.21
N ARG A 90 -19.66 10.08 -18.26
CA ARG A 90 -20.00 10.26 -16.84
C ARG A 90 -20.72 11.58 -16.58
N VAL A 91 -20.26 12.68 -17.19
CA VAL A 91 -20.94 13.98 -17.08
C VAL A 91 -22.37 13.91 -17.62
N GLN A 92 -22.59 13.23 -18.74
CA GLN A 92 -23.94 13.03 -19.30
C GLN A 92 -24.83 12.18 -18.38
N GLU A 93 -24.31 11.08 -17.83
CA GLU A 93 -25.03 10.23 -16.89
C GLU A 93 -25.43 10.98 -15.61
N ILE A 94 -24.50 11.76 -15.04
CA ILE A 94 -24.76 12.61 -13.86
C ILE A 94 -25.86 13.63 -14.16
N LYS A 95 -25.78 14.32 -15.29
CA LYS A 95 -26.83 15.27 -15.71
C LYS A 95 -28.18 14.61 -15.90
N ALA A 96 -28.22 13.42 -16.50
CA ALA A 96 -29.46 12.67 -16.68
C ALA A 96 -30.07 12.28 -15.33
N ILE A 97 -29.25 11.86 -14.36
CA ILE A 97 -29.71 11.52 -13.01
C ILE A 97 -30.32 12.76 -12.34
N ILE A 98 -29.62 13.90 -12.36
CA ILE A 98 -30.07 15.16 -11.74
C ILE A 98 -31.38 15.65 -12.38
N ASN A 99 -31.47 15.64 -13.72
CA ASN A 99 -32.65 16.10 -14.43
C ASN A 99 -33.87 15.17 -14.30
N SER A 100 -33.66 13.87 -14.02
CA SER A 100 -34.74 12.89 -14.00
C SER A 100 -35.66 12.97 -12.77
N ASN A 101 -35.44 13.90 -11.83
CA ASN A 101 -36.21 14.04 -10.58
C ASN A 101 -36.37 12.73 -9.77
N LYS A 102 -35.54 11.71 -10.02
CA LYS A 102 -35.50 10.43 -9.28
C LYS A 102 -34.71 10.53 -7.96
N LEU A 103 -34.45 11.73 -7.46
CA LEU A 103 -33.81 11.99 -6.17
C LEU A 103 -34.82 11.81 -5.02
N ASN A 104 -35.40 10.62 -4.90
CA ASN A 104 -36.06 10.24 -3.66
C ASN A 104 -34.98 9.83 -2.64
N GLN A 105 -34.99 10.50 -1.48
CA GLN A 105 -34.15 10.29 -0.28
C GLN A 105 -32.73 10.88 -0.31
N GLN A 106 -32.39 11.58 0.79
CA GLN A 106 -31.09 12.19 1.12
C GLN A 106 -29.87 11.25 0.94
N GLN A 107 -30.06 9.92 0.96
CA GLN A 107 -28.99 8.95 0.69
C GLN A 107 -28.54 8.95 -0.78
N ASN A 108 -29.42 9.28 -1.74
CA ASN A 108 -29.06 9.38 -3.16
C ASN A 108 -28.33 10.69 -3.47
N LEU A 109 -28.59 11.77 -2.71
CA LEU A 109 -27.94 13.07 -2.90
C LEU A 109 -26.43 12.98 -2.63
N ALA A 110 -26.03 12.34 -1.53
CA ALA A 110 -24.62 12.16 -1.16
C ALA A 110 -23.85 11.33 -2.20
N ILE A 111 -24.49 10.30 -2.77
CA ILE A 111 -23.90 9.45 -3.81
C ILE A 111 -23.71 10.25 -5.11
N VAL A 112 -24.69 11.08 -5.48
CA VAL A 112 -24.58 11.93 -6.68
C VAL A 112 -23.52 13.02 -6.48
N GLU A 113 -23.44 13.62 -5.29
CA GLU A 113 -22.39 14.58 -4.93
C GLU A 113 -20.98 13.95 -4.97
N GLU A 114 -20.82 12.73 -4.44
CA GLU A 114 -19.58 11.94 -4.53
C GLU A 114 -19.21 11.68 -6.00
N ASN A 115 -20.17 11.26 -6.83
CA ASN A 115 -19.95 11.01 -8.26
C ASN A 115 -19.56 12.29 -9.03
N VAL A 116 -20.17 13.43 -8.72
CA VAL A 116 -19.82 14.74 -9.31
C VAL A 116 -18.38 15.11 -8.94
N THR A 117 -18.03 14.94 -7.66
CA THR A 117 -16.70 15.28 -7.15
C THR A 117 -15.62 14.37 -7.74
N GLU A 118 -15.86 13.06 -7.81
CA GLU A 118 -14.94 12.09 -8.43
C GLU A 118 -14.77 12.33 -9.93
N THR A 119 -15.85 12.68 -10.64
CA THR A 119 -15.75 12.99 -12.07
C THR A 119 -14.98 14.29 -12.30
N TYR A 120 -15.26 15.33 -11.51
CA TYR A 120 -14.52 16.60 -11.57
C TYR A 120 -13.01 16.39 -11.31
N ARG A 121 -12.68 15.57 -10.31
CA ARG A 121 -11.31 15.19 -9.97
C ARG A 121 -10.62 14.44 -11.12
N GLY A 122 -11.32 13.49 -11.77
CA GLY A 122 -10.78 12.77 -12.92
C GLY A 122 -10.43 13.70 -14.09
N LEU A 123 -11.25 14.74 -14.32
CA LEU A 123 -10.98 15.76 -15.34
C LEU A 123 -9.77 16.63 -14.97
N ASP A 124 -9.59 16.99 -13.69
CA ASP A 124 -8.40 17.72 -13.22
C ASP A 124 -7.10 16.94 -13.43
N LEU A 125 -7.12 15.63 -13.13
CA LEU A 125 -5.98 14.76 -13.40
C LEU A 125 -5.66 14.73 -14.90
N LEU A 126 -6.68 14.69 -15.76
CA LEU A 126 -6.52 14.67 -17.21
C LEU A 126 -5.91 15.98 -17.73
N ILE A 127 -6.31 17.14 -17.18
CA ILE A 127 -5.65 18.43 -17.47
C ILE A 127 -4.17 18.38 -17.09
N ASN A 128 -3.84 17.90 -15.89
CA ASN A 128 -2.46 17.79 -15.44
C ASN A 128 -1.64 16.84 -16.35
N TYR A 129 -2.22 15.70 -16.75
CA TYR A 129 -1.61 14.77 -17.70
C TYR A 129 -1.27 15.44 -19.03
N CYS A 130 -2.20 16.22 -19.59
CA CYS A 130 -2.00 16.95 -20.84
C CYS A 130 -0.86 17.97 -20.72
N GLN A 131 -0.91 18.81 -19.67
CA GLN A 131 0.08 19.85 -19.43
C GLN A 131 1.48 19.29 -19.20
N GLN A 132 1.60 18.22 -18.41
CA GLN A 132 2.88 17.58 -18.11
C GLN A 132 3.49 16.90 -19.34
N ASN A 133 2.70 16.16 -20.13
CA ASN A 133 3.22 15.55 -21.35
C ASN A 133 3.67 16.61 -22.36
N ALA A 134 2.86 17.66 -22.59
CA ALA A 134 3.23 18.76 -23.46
C ALA A 134 4.52 19.46 -22.99
N LEU A 135 4.69 19.67 -21.68
CA LEU A 135 5.90 20.25 -21.11
C LEU A 135 7.12 19.34 -21.30
N GLN A 136 6.99 18.04 -21.00
CA GLN A 136 8.10 17.08 -21.13
C GLN A 136 8.55 16.93 -22.58
N ILE A 137 7.61 16.82 -23.53
CA ILE A 137 7.90 16.77 -24.97
C ILE A 137 8.65 18.02 -25.42
N ARG A 138 8.20 19.22 -25.02
CA ARG A 138 8.90 20.47 -25.33
C ARG A 138 10.32 20.49 -24.76
N LYS A 139 10.52 19.97 -23.54
CA LYS A 139 11.86 19.89 -22.92
C LYS A 139 12.77 18.91 -23.66
N LEU A 140 12.27 17.73 -24.03
CA LEU A 140 13.02 16.73 -24.79
C LEU A 140 13.49 17.28 -26.13
N VAL A 141 12.58 17.94 -26.88
CA VAL A 141 12.94 18.52 -28.18
C VAL A 141 13.90 19.70 -28.05
N ARG A 142 13.75 20.56 -27.03
CA ARG A 142 14.76 21.60 -26.75
C ARG A 142 16.12 21.00 -26.41
N HIS A 143 16.15 19.88 -25.69
CA HIS A 143 17.40 19.19 -25.36
C HIS A 143 18.04 18.55 -26.59
N TRP A 144 17.23 18.01 -27.51
CA TRP A 144 17.68 17.55 -28.82
C TRP A 144 18.27 18.70 -29.66
N ASP A 145 17.52 19.80 -29.85
CA ASP A 145 17.97 20.97 -30.63
C ASP A 145 19.26 21.59 -30.06
N ALA A 146 19.45 21.55 -28.73
CA ALA A 146 20.66 22.07 -28.08
C ALA A 146 21.91 21.22 -28.34
N ASN A 147 21.72 19.91 -28.57
CA ASN A 147 22.81 18.96 -28.79
C ASN A 147 23.01 18.60 -30.27
N ASN A 148 22.05 18.94 -31.15
CA ASN A 148 22.15 18.72 -32.59
C ASN A 148 22.77 19.95 -33.30
N PRO A 149 23.99 19.87 -33.84
CA PRO A 149 24.61 20.97 -34.56
C PRO A 149 24.01 21.21 -35.96
N HIS A 150 23.34 20.21 -36.55
CA HIS A 150 22.83 20.25 -37.93
C HIS A 150 21.35 20.62 -38.03
N THR A 151 20.59 20.47 -36.93
CA THR A 151 19.13 20.69 -36.93
C THR A 151 18.71 21.60 -35.76
N GLN A 152 18.20 22.80 -36.06
CA GLN A 152 17.71 23.79 -35.06
C GLN A 152 16.20 24.07 -35.14
N LEU A 153 15.46 23.31 -35.94
CA LEU A 153 14.04 23.55 -36.21
C LEU A 153 13.10 22.64 -35.41
N GLY A 154 13.61 21.71 -34.60
CA GLY A 154 12.79 20.74 -33.87
C GLY A 154 11.75 21.41 -32.98
N SER A 155 12.12 22.47 -32.27
CA SER A 155 11.21 23.26 -31.42
C SER A 155 10.05 23.92 -32.19
N GLN A 156 10.25 24.26 -33.46
CA GLN A 156 9.17 24.78 -34.33
C GLN A 156 8.30 23.65 -34.86
N VAL A 157 8.93 22.54 -35.27
CA VAL A 157 8.24 21.33 -35.75
C VAL A 157 7.32 20.77 -34.67
N ILE A 158 7.80 20.63 -33.43
CA ILE A 158 7.00 20.09 -32.34
C ILE A 158 5.88 21.03 -31.92
N LYS A 159 6.07 22.35 -32.03
CA LYS A 159 4.99 23.32 -31.75
C LYS A 159 3.83 23.12 -32.71
N ASN A 160 4.12 22.93 -34.00
CA ASN A 160 3.11 22.68 -35.02
C ASN A 160 2.48 21.29 -34.87
N LYS A 161 3.27 20.24 -34.60
CA LYS A 161 2.76 18.88 -34.36
C LYS A 161 1.88 18.81 -33.11
N LEU A 162 2.30 19.41 -31.99
CA LEU A 162 1.48 19.47 -30.78
C LEU A 162 0.13 20.15 -31.04
N ALA A 163 0.09 21.23 -31.82
CA ALA A 163 -1.16 21.91 -32.17
C ALA A 163 -2.13 21.03 -33.01
N GLN A 164 -1.65 19.95 -33.63
CA GLN A 164 -2.49 18.99 -34.36
C GLN A 164 -3.12 17.93 -33.44
N HIS A 165 -2.61 17.78 -32.22
CA HIS A 165 -3.11 16.80 -31.25
C HIS A 165 -4.09 17.43 -30.25
N ALA A 166 -5.17 16.71 -29.96
CA ALA A 166 -6.27 17.21 -29.15
C ALA A 166 -5.90 17.38 -27.67
N PHE A 167 -4.90 16.65 -27.17
CA PHE A 167 -4.44 16.80 -25.79
C PHE A 167 -3.72 18.14 -25.51
N SER A 168 -3.29 18.86 -26.55
CA SER A 168 -2.51 20.10 -26.37
C SER A 168 -3.33 21.28 -25.87
N GLU A 169 -4.61 21.33 -26.22
CA GLU A 169 -5.57 22.36 -25.80
C GLU A 169 -6.77 21.69 -25.11
N PRO A 170 -6.78 21.59 -23.77
CA PRO A 170 -7.82 20.87 -23.02
C PRO A 170 -9.14 21.64 -22.88
N ASP A 171 -9.53 22.46 -23.86
CA ASP A 171 -10.73 23.31 -23.83
C ASP A 171 -12.02 22.49 -23.63
N GLU A 172 -12.09 21.31 -24.24
CA GLU A 172 -13.22 20.39 -24.05
C GLU A 172 -13.36 19.91 -22.61
N ILE A 173 -12.24 19.71 -21.89
CA ILE A 173 -12.24 19.31 -20.49
C ILE A 173 -12.76 20.44 -19.61
N GLU A 174 -12.33 21.67 -19.88
CA GLU A 174 -12.82 22.85 -19.16
C GLU A 174 -14.34 23.01 -19.32
N GLY A 175 -14.84 22.84 -20.55
CA GLY A 175 -16.28 22.83 -20.82
C GLY A 175 -17.04 21.71 -20.09
N LEU A 176 -16.43 20.54 -19.86
CA LEU A 176 -17.03 19.47 -19.05
C LEU A 176 -17.03 19.82 -17.55
N LYS A 177 -15.99 20.49 -17.06
CA LYS A 177 -15.91 20.95 -15.66
C LYS A 177 -16.98 22.01 -15.36
N GLU A 178 -17.16 23.00 -16.23
CA GLU A 178 -18.22 24.00 -16.08
C GLU A 178 -19.61 23.36 -16.04
N LYS A 179 -19.82 22.33 -16.89
CA LYS A 179 -21.06 21.55 -16.91
C LYS A 179 -21.32 20.81 -15.59
N LEU A 180 -20.28 20.35 -14.90
CA LEU A 180 -20.39 19.73 -13.57
C LEU A 180 -20.60 20.76 -12.46
N GLU A 181 -19.92 21.91 -12.52
CA GLU A 181 -20.10 23.02 -11.59
C GLU A 181 -21.56 23.51 -11.61
N ALA A 182 -22.14 23.68 -12.80
CA ALA A 182 -23.54 24.02 -12.96
C ALA A 182 -24.49 22.90 -12.46
N ALA A 183 -24.15 21.64 -12.70
CA ALA A 183 -24.94 20.51 -12.22
C ALA A 183 -24.96 20.40 -10.68
N LEU A 184 -23.80 20.66 -10.04
CA LEU A 184 -23.68 20.68 -8.58
C LEU A 184 -24.41 21.87 -7.96
N ALA A 185 -24.30 23.06 -8.59
CA ALA A 185 -25.01 24.25 -8.19
C ALA A 185 -26.53 24.02 -8.16
N LEU A 186 -27.07 23.36 -9.20
CA LEU A 186 -28.48 22.96 -9.26
C LEU A 186 -28.86 21.92 -8.20
N LEU A 187 -27.98 20.95 -7.92
CA LEU A 187 -28.25 19.88 -6.97
C LEU A 187 -28.24 20.37 -5.51
N LEU A 188 -27.37 21.32 -5.18
CA LEU A 188 -27.22 21.87 -3.83
C LEU A 188 -28.00 23.17 -3.61
N ASP A 189 -28.64 23.71 -4.64
CA ASP A 189 -29.30 25.03 -4.63
C ASP A 189 -28.36 26.16 -4.16
N VAL A 190 -27.13 26.13 -4.67
CA VAL A 190 -26.06 27.11 -4.36
C VAL A 190 -25.58 27.83 -5.61
N ASN A 191 -24.93 28.98 -5.44
CA ASN A 191 -24.31 29.69 -6.56
C ASN A 191 -23.18 28.88 -7.20
N ILE A 192 -22.97 29.02 -8.52
CA ILE A 192 -21.89 28.34 -9.26
C ILE A 192 -20.52 28.61 -8.62
N LYS A 193 -20.27 29.83 -8.13
CA LYS A 193 -19.02 30.19 -7.43
C LYS A 193 -18.81 29.37 -6.15
N GLU A 194 -19.88 29.07 -5.42
CA GLU A 194 -19.85 28.27 -4.21
C GLU A 194 -19.65 26.78 -4.53
N ALA A 195 -20.35 26.27 -5.56
CA ALA A 195 -20.15 24.91 -6.08
C ALA A 195 -18.70 24.70 -6.57
N LYS A 196 -18.16 25.65 -7.34
CA LYS A 196 -16.76 25.65 -7.78
C LYS A 196 -15.80 25.68 -6.59
N ASN A 197 -16.04 26.54 -5.60
CA ASN A 197 -15.22 26.58 -4.39
C ASN A 197 -15.29 25.25 -3.62
N LYS A 198 -16.44 24.58 -3.58
CA LYS A 198 -16.59 23.26 -2.94
C LYS A 198 -15.76 22.20 -3.68
N LEU A 199 -15.89 22.13 -5.00
CA LEU A 199 -15.13 21.20 -5.86
C LEU A 199 -13.61 21.47 -5.83
N THR A 200 -13.22 22.74 -5.80
CA THR A 200 -11.81 23.15 -5.78
C THR A 200 -11.18 23.02 -4.37
N LYS A 201 -11.93 23.28 -3.29
CA LYS A 201 -11.43 23.11 -1.91
C LYS A 201 -11.18 21.65 -1.55
N VAL A 202 -11.92 20.72 -2.15
CA VAL A 202 -11.65 19.28 -2.04
C VAL A 202 -10.26 18.94 -2.61
N TYR A 203 -9.68 19.81 -3.46
CA TYR A 203 -8.38 19.59 -4.07
C TYR A 203 -7.51 20.86 -4.16
N SER A 204 -6.81 21.17 -3.07
CA SER A 204 -5.60 21.99 -3.11
C SER A 204 -4.39 21.10 -2.82
N PRO A 205 -3.65 20.65 -3.85
CA PRO A 205 -2.45 19.84 -3.70
C PRO A 205 -1.44 20.48 -2.73
N THR A 206 -1.24 21.79 -2.86
CA THR A 206 -0.21 22.53 -2.15
C THR A 206 -0.48 22.67 -0.65
N SER A 207 -1.74 22.85 -0.23
CA SER A 207 -2.09 22.87 1.20
C SER A 207 -2.00 21.47 1.82
N ASN A 208 -2.38 20.45 1.06
CA ASN A 208 -2.40 19.07 1.50
C ASN A 208 -0.99 18.51 1.69
N ILE A 209 -0.06 18.85 0.78
CA ILE A 209 1.37 18.51 0.90
C ILE A 209 1.99 19.13 2.15
N LYS A 210 1.75 20.43 2.41
CA LYS A 210 2.27 21.11 3.61
C LYS A 210 1.69 20.50 4.90
N LYS A 211 0.39 20.19 4.93
CA LYS A 211 -0.26 19.53 6.07
C LYS A 211 0.31 18.13 6.31
N LYS A 212 0.51 17.34 5.25
CA LYS A 212 1.13 16.00 5.29
C LYS A 212 2.57 16.07 5.80
N ALA A 213 3.41 16.95 5.24
CA ALA A 213 4.80 17.11 5.65
C ALA A 213 4.92 17.52 7.12
N LYS A 214 4.09 18.47 7.59
CA LYS A 214 4.02 18.84 9.01
C LYS A 214 3.61 17.66 9.89
N MET A 215 2.63 16.87 9.47
CA MET A 215 2.18 15.70 10.22
C MET A 215 3.24 14.60 10.27
N GLN A 216 3.95 14.35 9.15
CA GLN A 216 5.07 13.40 9.10
C GLN A 216 6.22 13.84 10.02
N ALA A 217 6.58 15.12 10.02
CA ALA A 217 7.57 15.67 10.96
C ALA A 217 7.11 15.52 12.42
N SER A 218 5.84 15.81 12.70
CA SER A 218 5.26 15.63 14.04
C SER A 218 5.28 14.16 14.48
N CYS A 219 5.02 13.23 13.56
CA CYS A 219 5.14 11.79 13.80
C CYS A 219 6.58 11.40 14.16
N GLY A 220 7.58 11.93 13.46
CA GLY A 220 9.00 11.69 13.78
C GLY A 220 9.38 12.16 15.19
N ILE A 221 8.93 13.38 15.57
CA ILE A 221 9.13 13.92 16.92
C ILE A 221 8.41 13.06 17.96
N ALA A 222 7.16 12.66 17.70
CA ALA A 222 6.38 11.82 18.60
C ALA A 222 7.08 10.47 18.84
N ILE A 223 7.63 9.83 17.79
CA ILE A 223 8.40 8.57 17.93
C ILE A 223 9.59 8.78 18.88
N GLY A 224 10.37 9.86 18.69
CA GLY A 224 11.52 10.17 19.52
C GLY A 224 11.15 10.37 20.99
N ILE A 225 10.11 11.17 21.26
CA ILE A 225 9.61 11.41 22.63
C ILE A 225 9.10 10.12 23.28
N THR A 226 8.26 9.36 22.56
CA THR A 226 7.72 8.09 23.06
C THR A 226 8.83 7.10 23.38
N ALA A 227 9.86 6.99 22.53
CA ALA A 227 10.97 6.08 22.77
C ALA A 227 11.73 6.43 24.07
N VAL A 228 12.09 7.70 24.28
CA VAL A 228 12.79 8.14 25.50
C VAL A 228 11.93 7.90 26.75
N LEU A 229 10.65 8.29 26.71
CA LEU A 229 9.75 8.12 27.85
C LEU A 229 9.47 6.65 28.17
N PHE A 230 9.32 5.81 27.14
CA PHE A 230 9.08 4.39 27.34
C PHE A 230 10.32 3.66 27.87
N LEU A 231 11.52 4.01 27.38
CA LEU A 231 12.76 3.47 27.93
C LEU A 231 12.94 3.86 29.41
N ALA A 232 12.67 5.12 29.77
CA ALA A 232 12.67 5.56 31.16
C ALA A 232 11.62 4.81 32.01
N TYR A 233 10.42 4.60 31.48
CA TYR A 233 9.39 3.79 32.14
C TYR A 233 9.85 2.35 32.37
N CYS A 234 10.42 1.71 31.34
CA CYS A 234 11.00 0.38 31.49
C CYS A 234 12.10 0.38 32.55
N GLN A 235 13.03 1.34 32.52
CA GLN A 235 14.08 1.43 33.52
C GLN A 235 13.53 1.48 34.94
N VAL A 236 12.55 2.36 35.21
CA VAL A 236 11.89 2.46 36.52
C VAL A 236 11.18 1.16 36.92
N MET A 237 10.51 0.49 35.99
CA MET A 237 9.78 -0.75 36.29
C MET A 237 10.67 -1.99 36.42
N PHE A 238 11.84 -2.02 35.76
CA PHE A 238 12.74 -3.17 35.72
C PHE A 238 13.93 -3.04 36.67
N GLU A 239 14.60 -1.89 36.68
CA GLU A 239 15.84 -1.70 37.43
C GLU A 239 15.54 -1.46 38.90
N TRP A 240 14.65 -0.53 39.25
CA TRP A 240 14.41 -0.18 40.67
C TRP A 240 14.06 -1.39 41.57
N PRO A 241 13.17 -2.32 41.16
CA PRO A 241 12.90 -3.50 42.00
C PRO A 241 14.06 -4.50 42.09
N ARG A 242 15.00 -4.47 41.14
CA ARG A 242 16.07 -5.46 41.00
C ARG A 242 17.41 -4.99 41.54
N THR A 243 17.76 -3.72 41.28
CA THR A 243 19.06 -3.13 41.62
C THR A 243 19.00 -2.31 42.90
N GLU A 244 17.86 -1.67 43.18
CA GLU A 244 17.70 -0.76 44.32
C GLU A 244 16.87 -1.39 45.47
N ASP A 245 16.38 -2.64 45.30
CA ASP A 245 15.51 -3.36 46.24
C ASP A 245 14.24 -2.57 46.63
N ILE A 246 13.76 -1.73 45.70
CA ILE A 246 12.58 -0.89 45.88
C ILE A 246 11.33 -1.72 45.61
N LYS A 247 10.45 -1.84 46.61
CA LYS A 247 9.14 -2.48 46.44
C LYS A 247 8.13 -1.48 45.89
N LEU A 248 7.76 -1.63 44.62
CA LEU A 248 6.68 -0.86 44.02
C LEU A 248 5.32 -1.35 44.57
N THR A 249 4.61 -0.49 45.30
CA THR A 249 3.38 -0.83 46.04
C THR A 249 2.08 -0.41 45.32
N MET A 250 2.06 -0.45 43.99
CA MET A 250 0.85 -0.14 43.22
C MET A 250 -0.24 -1.20 43.44
N THR A 251 -1.52 -0.79 43.47
CA THR A 251 -2.60 -1.77 43.57
C THR A 251 -2.72 -2.64 42.32
N ALA A 252 -3.31 -3.83 42.49
CA ALA A 252 -3.57 -4.73 41.36
C ALA A 252 -4.41 -4.04 40.27
N SER A 253 -5.40 -3.23 40.65
CA SER A 253 -6.25 -2.47 39.72
C SER A 253 -5.44 -1.47 38.88
N SER A 254 -4.55 -0.70 39.51
CA SER A 254 -3.69 0.27 38.81
C SER A 254 -2.74 -0.40 37.84
N THR A 255 -2.18 -1.54 38.23
CA THR A 255 -1.31 -2.36 37.38
C THR A 255 -2.07 -2.88 36.15
N LEU A 256 -3.29 -3.41 36.33
CA LEU A 256 -4.15 -3.85 35.22
C LEU A 256 -4.57 -2.70 34.32
N LEU A 257 -4.86 -1.53 34.88
CA LEU A 257 -5.26 -0.33 34.14
C LEU A 257 -4.12 0.18 33.28
N LEU A 258 -2.90 0.27 33.84
CA LEU A 258 -1.70 0.67 33.11
C LEU A 258 -1.41 -0.28 31.93
N ARG A 259 -1.52 -1.60 32.13
CA ARG A 259 -1.41 -2.58 31.01
C ARG A 259 -2.46 -2.34 29.94
N THR A 260 -3.70 -2.07 30.35
CA THR A 260 -4.81 -1.81 29.41
C THR A 260 -4.54 -0.57 28.58
N GLN A 261 -4.00 0.50 29.19
CA GLN A 261 -3.62 1.72 28.48
C GLN A 261 -2.55 1.44 27.41
N PHE A 262 -1.43 0.79 27.79
CA PHE A 262 -0.39 0.41 26.82
C PHE A 262 -0.92 -0.50 25.72
N THR A 263 -1.81 -1.43 26.04
CA THR A 263 -2.42 -2.35 25.07
C THR A 263 -3.25 -1.59 24.03
N ILE A 264 -4.05 -0.61 24.46
CA ILE A 264 -4.86 0.24 23.56
C ILE A 264 -3.95 1.13 22.71
N SER A 265 -2.95 1.79 23.32
CA SER A 265 -1.99 2.62 22.60
C SER A 265 -1.24 1.79 21.53
N PHE A 266 -0.82 0.57 21.87
CA PHE A 266 -0.15 -0.32 20.92
C PHE A 266 -1.03 -0.69 19.74
N LEU A 267 -2.31 -0.97 20.00
CA LEU A 267 -3.27 -1.30 18.96
C LEU A 267 -3.40 -0.16 17.95
N ILE A 268 -3.48 1.09 18.42
CA ILE A 268 -3.56 2.28 17.57
C ILE A 268 -2.26 2.46 16.77
N ILE A 269 -1.10 2.30 17.40
CA ILE A 269 0.21 2.36 16.73
C ILE A 269 0.30 1.30 15.62
N CYS A 270 -0.03 0.05 15.94
CA CYS A 270 -0.03 -1.05 14.97
C CYS A 270 -1.00 -0.78 13.80
N TYR A 271 -2.17 -0.20 14.07
CA TYR A 271 -3.09 0.20 13.02
C TYR A 271 -2.52 1.34 12.15
N GLY A 272 -1.87 2.33 12.74
CA GLY A 272 -1.16 3.39 12.00
C GLY A 272 -0.04 2.84 11.12
N LEU A 273 0.75 1.88 11.63
CA LEU A 273 1.76 1.16 10.86
C LEU A 273 1.14 0.32 9.72
N LEU A 274 -0.08 -0.18 9.89
CA LEU A 274 -0.80 -0.93 8.86
C LEU A 274 -1.17 -0.04 7.71
N VAL A 275 -1.76 1.12 8.02
CA VAL A 275 -2.10 2.13 7.03
C VAL A 275 -0.84 2.60 6.31
N LYS A 276 0.26 2.87 7.04
CA LYS A 276 1.53 3.27 6.43
C LYS A 276 2.05 2.23 5.45
N LEU A 277 1.97 0.96 5.82
CA LEU A 277 2.43 -0.13 4.97
C LEU A 277 1.53 -0.29 3.74
N CYS A 278 0.21 -0.17 3.90
CA CYS A 278 -0.74 -0.14 2.79
C CYS A 278 -0.49 1.04 1.84
N GLU A 279 -0.19 2.23 2.37
CA GLU A 279 0.20 3.41 1.56
C GLU A 279 1.47 3.12 0.75
N HIS A 280 2.50 2.55 1.39
CA HIS A 280 3.77 2.21 0.73
C HIS A 280 3.64 1.09 -0.31
N THR A 281 2.79 0.08 -0.06
CA THR A 281 2.56 -1.04 -0.99
C THR A 281 1.37 -0.83 -1.91
N HIS A 282 0.79 0.37 -1.94
CA HIS A 282 -0.35 0.73 -2.79
C HIS A 282 -1.58 -0.18 -2.63
N ILE A 283 -1.81 -0.70 -1.42
CA ILE A 283 -3.02 -1.45 -1.08
C ILE A 283 -4.15 -0.46 -0.81
N ASN A 284 -5.29 -0.64 -1.48
CA ASN A 284 -6.43 0.26 -1.40
C ASN A 284 -7.25 0.04 -0.11
N TYR A 285 -6.70 0.47 1.03
CA TYR A 285 -7.32 0.29 2.35
C TYR A 285 -8.60 1.13 2.53
N ILE A 286 -8.72 2.27 1.84
CA ILE A 286 -9.93 3.12 1.86
C ILE A 286 -11.12 2.35 1.27
N TYR A 287 -10.93 1.70 0.12
CA TYR A 287 -11.95 0.84 -0.49
C TYR A 287 -12.24 -0.38 0.39
N LEU A 288 -11.22 -1.09 0.85
CA LEU A 288 -11.38 -2.33 1.62
C LEU A 288 -12.13 -2.12 2.95
N PHE A 289 -11.91 -0.96 3.59
CA PHE A 289 -12.56 -0.61 4.85
C PHE A 289 -13.74 0.36 4.69
N GLU A 290 -14.14 0.67 3.46
CA GLU A 290 -15.24 1.59 3.13
C GLU A 290 -15.12 2.93 3.88
N ILE A 291 -13.89 3.45 4.01
CA ILE A 291 -13.61 4.68 4.77
C ILE A 291 -14.20 5.89 4.01
N PRO A 292 -14.92 6.82 4.67
CA PRO A 292 -15.44 8.03 4.02
C PRO A 292 -14.31 8.85 3.39
N GLN A 293 -14.46 9.37 2.18
CA GLN A 293 -13.39 10.09 1.46
C GLN A 293 -13.07 11.49 2.01
N THR A 294 -13.92 12.03 2.89
CA THR A 294 -13.77 13.37 3.46
C THR A 294 -12.62 13.38 4.48
N ASP A 295 -11.55 14.13 4.19
CA ASP A 295 -10.45 14.57 5.09
C ASP A 295 -9.23 13.65 5.37
N HIS A 296 -8.90 12.66 4.53
CA HIS A 296 -7.67 11.84 4.75
C HIS A 296 -6.36 12.46 4.20
N VAL A 297 -6.18 13.76 4.39
CA VAL A 297 -5.01 14.49 3.86
C VAL A 297 -3.68 14.03 4.49
N THR A 298 -3.74 13.53 5.73
CA THR A 298 -2.60 13.27 6.62
C THR A 298 -2.23 11.79 6.75
N GLY A 299 -3.07 10.88 6.23
CA GLY A 299 -2.80 9.45 6.12
C GLY A 299 -2.42 8.77 7.44
N SER A 300 -1.47 7.83 7.36
CA SER A 300 -0.95 7.06 8.50
C SER A 300 -0.33 7.89 9.63
N ALA A 301 0.22 9.06 9.32
CA ALA A 301 0.98 9.86 10.29
C ALA A 301 0.10 10.39 11.44
N GLU A 302 -1.15 10.76 11.16
CA GLU A 302 -2.09 11.24 12.18
C GLU A 302 -2.45 10.14 13.18
N ILE A 303 -2.75 8.94 12.68
CA ILE A 303 -3.07 7.77 13.51
C ILE A 303 -1.88 7.41 14.40
N LEU A 304 -0.66 7.43 13.83
CA LEU A 304 0.56 7.17 14.58
C LEU A 304 0.79 8.21 15.69
N VAL A 305 0.64 9.50 15.39
CA VAL A 305 0.79 10.58 16.40
C VAL A 305 -0.19 10.37 17.55
N VAL A 306 -1.45 10.03 17.27
CA VAL A 306 -2.45 9.74 18.32
C VAL A 306 -2.01 8.57 19.19
N GLY A 307 -1.64 7.44 18.58
CA GLY A 307 -1.20 6.25 19.32
C GLY A 307 0.06 6.48 20.16
N LEU A 308 1.05 7.17 19.59
CA LEU A 308 2.31 7.54 20.25
C LEU A 308 2.07 8.53 21.40
N THR A 309 1.16 9.49 21.24
CA THR A 309 0.80 10.44 22.30
C THR A 309 0.18 9.70 23.48
N TYR A 310 -0.76 8.79 23.24
CA TYR A 310 -1.35 7.99 24.32
C TYR A 310 -0.31 7.11 25.01
N TRP A 311 0.63 6.53 24.26
CA TRP A 311 1.73 5.75 24.83
C TRP A 311 2.66 6.60 25.71
N SER A 312 3.01 7.81 25.25
CA SER A 312 3.83 8.77 25.99
C SER A 312 3.15 9.18 27.30
N ILE A 313 1.85 9.47 27.26
CA ILE A 313 1.04 9.79 28.45
C ILE A 313 1.08 8.59 29.41
N ALA A 314 0.78 7.37 28.94
CA ALA A 314 0.83 6.18 29.78
C ALA A 314 2.22 5.94 30.40
N SER A 315 3.30 6.24 29.67
CA SER A 315 4.68 6.12 30.17
C SER A 315 4.97 7.14 31.28
N VAL A 316 4.62 8.42 31.07
CA VAL A 316 4.83 9.48 32.08
C VAL A 316 4.07 9.19 33.37
N PHE A 317 2.78 8.88 33.27
CA PHE A 317 1.97 8.59 34.44
C PHE A 317 2.32 7.25 35.08
N GLY A 318 2.80 6.28 34.29
CA GLY A 318 3.38 5.04 34.81
C GLY A 318 4.64 5.29 35.65
N ILE A 319 5.53 6.17 35.19
CA ILE A 319 6.71 6.61 35.95
C ILE A 319 6.31 7.33 37.24
N LEU A 320 5.37 8.27 37.17
CA LEU A 320 4.88 9.00 38.35
C LEU A 320 4.23 8.06 39.38
N ALA A 321 3.44 7.09 38.91
CA ALA A 321 2.83 6.10 39.79
C ALA A 321 3.89 5.20 40.45
N ALA A 322 4.88 4.74 39.69
CA ALA A 322 5.99 3.94 40.22
C ALA A 322 6.82 4.73 41.25
N ALA A 323 7.20 5.97 40.94
CA ALA A 323 7.92 6.88 41.84
C ALA A 323 7.15 7.18 43.12
N SER A 324 5.86 7.47 43.03
CA SER A 324 5.02 7.63 44.21
C SER A 324 4.96 6.35 45.05
N SER A 325 4.90 5.18 44.40
CA SER A 325 4.78 3.89 45.09
C SER A 325 6.05 3.43 45.81
N ALA A 326 7.20 3.97 45.39
CA ALA A 326 8.49 3.77 46.04
C ALA A 326 8.59 4.57 47.36
N GLY A 327 7.83 5.65 47.51
CA GLY A 327 7.71 6.43 48.75
C GLY A 327 8.90 7.34 49.09
N ALA A 328 9.98 7.33 48.29
CA ALA A 328 11.15 8.19 48.47
C ALA A 328 11.53 8.93 47.16
N GLU A 329 12.25 10.03 47.30
CA GLU A 329 12.76 10.80 46.16
C GLU A 329 13.90 10.03 45.47
N HIS A 330 13.56 9.25 44.44
CA HIS A 330 14.52 8.55 43.59
C HIS A 330 14.79 9.34 42.31
N LEU A 331 16.04 9.28 41.83
CA LEU A 331 16.40 9.94 40.58
C LEU A 331 15.72 9.23 39.40
N ILE A 332 14.74 9.90 38.79
CA ILE A 332 14.10 9.44 37.55
C ILE A 332 15.06 9.69 36.38
N PRO A 333 15.27 8.72 35.46
CA PRO A 333 16.18 8.83 34.33
C PRO A 333 15.61 9.69 33.19
N LEU A 334 15.20 10.92 33.52
CA LEU A 334 14.66 11.93 32.61
C LEU A 334 15.24 13.31 32.94
N PRO A 335 15.25 14.25 31.98
CA PRO A 335 15.53 15.65 32.29
C PRO A 335 14.60 16.13 33.41
N PHE A 336 15.16 16.84 34.39
CA PHE A 336 14.42 17.30 35.58
C PHE A 336 13.85 16.18 36.47
N GLY A 337 14.43 14.96 36.41
CA GLY A 337 13.97 13.79 37.15
C GLY A 337 13.76 14.00 38.66
N ASN A 338 14.61 14.80 39.32
CA ASN A 338 14.43 15.15 40.73
C ASN A 338 13.12 15.89 41.00
N TYR A 339 12.79 16.89 40.18
CA TYR A 339 11.53 17.64 40.30
C TYR A 339 10.31 16.75 39.98
N ILE A 340 10.45 15.84 39.01
CA ILE A 340 9.40 14.87 38.67
C ILE A 340 9.15 13.93 39.85
N SER A 341 10.21 13.45 40.52
CA SER A 341 10.08 12.61 41.72
C SER A 341 9.41 13.37 42.87
N GLN A 342 9.80 14.61 43.10
CA GLN A 342 9.17 15.48 44.11
C GLN A 342 7.69 15.73 43.83
N LEU A 343 7.31 15.84 42.56
CA LEU A 343 5.91 15.93 42.16
C LEU A 343 5.18 14.60 42.38
N ALA A 344 5.79 13.48 42.00
CA ALA A 344 5.20 12.14 42.07
C ALA A 344 4.73 11.79 43.50
N VAL A 345 5.59 12.01 44.50
CA VAL A 345 5.34 11.64 45.91
C VAL A 345 4.19 12.45 46.54
N LYS A 346 3.77 13.58 45.94
CA LYS A 346 2.66 14.40 46.47
C LYS A 346 1.28 13.77 46.32
N LEU A 347 1.11 12.83 45.40
CA LEU A 347 -0.17 12.18 45.11
C LEU A 347 -0.02 10.67 45.19
N ASP A 348 -1.11 9.99 45.58
CA ASP A 348 -1.17 8.53 45.65
C ASP A 348 -0.84 7.89 44.28
N PRO A 349 -0.08 6.77 44.24
CA PRO A 349 0.23 6.05 43.00
C PRO A 349 -0.99 5.76 42.12
N ASP A 350 -2.11 5.39 42.74
CA ASP A 350 -3.33 5.02 42.03
C ASP A 350 -4.00 6.25 41.39
N PHE A 351 -3.81 7.43 41.98
CA PHE A 351 -4.34 8.69 41.44
C PHE A 351 -3.65 9.05 40.11
N TRP A 352 -2.35 8.82 39.98
CA TRP A 352 -1.61 9.08 38.73
C TRP A 352 -2.12 8.21 37.57
N VAL A 353 -2.38 6.92 37.82
CA VAL A 353 -2.92 6.00 36.81
C VAL A 353 -4.38 6.35 36.47
N LEU A 354 -5.17 6.73 37.47
CA LEU A 354 -6.55 7.18 37.27
C LEU A 354 -6.61 8.45 36.41
N LEU A 355 -5.73 9.42 36.65
CA LEU A 355 -5.68 10.68 35.91
C LEU A 355 -5.45 10.45 34.42
N THR A 356 -4.58 9.51 34.07
CA THR A 356 -4.41 9.07 32.67
C THR A 356 -5.74 8.65 32.07
N THR A 357 -6.47 7.79 32.76
CA THR A 357 -7.75 7.25 32.27
C THR A 357 -8.80 8.36 32.13
N MET A 358 -8.85 9.31 33.06
CA MET A 358 -9.72 10.49 32.98
C MET A 358 -9.42 11.34 31.74
N LEU A 359 -8.15 11.58 31.43
CA LEU A 359 -7.75 12.32 30.23
C LEU A 359 -8.25 11.60 28.95
N HIS A 360 -8.14 10.28 28.88
CA HIS A 360 -8.68 9.51 27.75
C HIS A 360 -10.21 9.65 27.64
N PHE A 361 -10.94 9.57 28.75
CA PHE A 361 -12.39 9.76 28.76
C PHE A 361 -12.79 11.18 28.31
N ILE A 362 -12.04 12.20 28.72
CA ILE A 362 -12.27 13.59 28.29
C ILE A 362 -12.09 13.71 26.77
N VAL A 363 -11.01 13.17 26.21
CA VAL A 363 -10.79 13.18 24.75
C VAL A 363 -11.90 12.45 24.01
N LEU A 364 -12.31 11.27 24.50
CA LEU A 364 -13.42 10.52 23.91
C LEU A 364 -14.74 11.31 24.00
N TYR A 365 -15.01 11.97 25.13
CA TYR A 365 -16.21 12.79 25.32
C TYR A 365 -16.28 13.95 24.32
N TYR A 366 -15.21 14.73 24.18
CA TYR A 366 -15.16 15.80 23.17
C TYR A 366 -15.29 15.24 21.76
N SER A 367 -14.63 14.11 21.47
CA SER A 367 -14.75 13.47 20.16
C SER A 367 -16.18 13.01 19.86
N MET A 368 -16.97 12.61 20.86
CA MET A 368 -18.39 12.30 20.70
C MET A 368 -19.22 13.54 20.40
N LEU A 369 -18.95 14.67 21.06
CA LEU A 369 -19.60 15.94 20.76
C LEU A 369 -19.33 16.37 19.31
N ASP A 370 -18.10 16.20 18.84
CA ASP A 370 -17.73 16.50 17.44
C ASP A 370 -18.46 15.60 16.45
N ILE A 371 -18.70 14.32 16.78
CA ILE A 371 -19.54 13.43 15.98
C ILE A 371 -20.98 13.95 15.91
N MET A 372 -21.56 14.36 17.05
CA MET A 372 -22.91 14.91 17.11
C MET A 372 -23.04 16.19 16.29
N ASN A 373 -21.98 16.99 16.23
CA ASN A 373 -21.88 18.21 15.42
C ASN A 373 -21.50 17.95 13.95
N GLY A 374 -21.32 16.68 13.54
CA GLY A 374 -21.00 16.31 12.16
C GLY A 374 -19.55 16.56 11.72
N GLN A 375 -18.63 16.84 12.65
CA GLN A 375 -17.26 17.26 12.36
C GLN A 375 -16.26 16.09 12.32
N ASN A 376 -16.54 14.96 12.99
CA ASN A 376 -15.60 13.84 13.09
C ASN A 376 -16.09 12.58 12.35
N ALA A 377 -16.06 12.64 11.01
CA ALA A 377 -16.49 11.54 10.13
C ALA A 377 -15.69 10.23 10.32
N PRO A 378 -14.35 10.24 10.51
CA PRO A 378 -13.59 9.00 10.72
C PRO A 378 -13.98 8.26 12.00
N LEU A 379 -14.14 8.96 13.13
CA LEU A 379 -14.55 8.34 14.38
C LEU A 379 -15.99 7.82 14.30
N LYS A 380 -16.89 8.57 13.67
CA LYS A 380 -18.26 8.11 13.38
C LYS A 380 -18.25 6.81 12.58
N HIS A 381 -17.42 6.71 11.54
CA HIS A 381 -17.26 5.48 10.76
C HIS A 381 -16.78 4.32 11.62
N LEU A 382 -15.72 4.54 12.41
CA LEU A 382 -15.19 3.52 13.33
C LEU A 382 -16.28 3.01 14.28
N MET A 383 -17.06 3.91 14.90
CA MET A 383 -18.15 3.54 15.79
C MET A 383 -19.23 2.72 15.08
N VAL A 384 -19.62 3.11 13.86
CA VAL A 384 -20.60 2.35 13.06
C VAL A 384 -20.06 0.96 12.72
N VAL A 385 -18.79 0.83 12.35
CA VAL A 385 -18.15 -0.46 12.08
C VAL A 385 -18.10 -1.32 13.35
N MET A 386 -17.73 -0.74 14.50
CA MET A 386 -17.74 -1.44 15.80
C MET A 386 -19.14 -1.90 16.19
N TYR A 387 -20.16 -1.04 16.04
CA TYR A 387 -21.55 -1.39 16.28
C TYR A 387 -22.00 -2.56 15.39
N LYS A 388 -21.81 -2.45 14.06
CA LYS A 388 -22.11 -3.53 13.11
C LYS A 388 -21.33 -4.82 13.37
N THR A 389 -20.16 -4.72 14.01
CA THR A 389 -19.34 -5.87 14.40
C THR A 389 -20.00 -6.64 15.53
N VAL A 390 -20.53 -5.95 16.55
CA VAL A 390 -21.18 -6.57 17.71
C VAL A 390 -22.65 -6.94 17.48
N THR A 391 -23.30 -6.41 16.45
CA THR A 391 -24.67 -6.74 16.03
C THR A 391 -24.72 -7.42 14.65
N PRO A 392 -23.96 -8.50 14.39
CA PRO A 392 -23.88 -9.09 13.06
C PRO A 392 -25.24 -9.59 12.55
N TRP A 393 -26.19 -9.93 13.43
CA TRP A 393 -27.55 -10.36 13.06
C TRP A 393 -28.41 -9.25 12.44
N ALA A 394 -28.08 -7.97 12.67
CA ALA A 394 -28.88 -6.84 12.23
C ALA A 394 -28.40 -6.23 10.91
N HIS A 395 -27.21 -6.59 10.43
CA HIS A 395 -26.55 -5.91 9.31
C HIS A 395 -25.80 -6.88 8.40
N PRO A 396 -25.59 -6.52 7.12
CA PRO A 396 -24.68 -7.27 6.27
C PRO A 396 -23.26 -7.27 6.85
N VAL A 397 -22.58 -8.41 6.68
CA VAL A 397 -21.22 -8.64 7.14
C VAL A 397 -20.26 -8.33 5.99
N ASN A 398 -19.82 -7.07 5.92
CA ASN A 398 -18.86 -6.58 4.93
C ASN A 398 -17.42 -6.94 5.35
N ILE A 399 -16.41 -6.50 4.59
CA ILE A 399 -15.00 -6.74 4.93
C ILE A 399 -14.62 -5.99 6.22
N ALA A 400 -15.04 -4.72 6.35
CA ALA A 400 -14.69 -3.88 7.50
C ALA A 400 -15.12 -4.45 8.86
N ASN A 401 -16.40 -4.82 9.03
CA ASN A 401 -16.88 -5.38 10.31
C ASN A 401 -16.44 -6.83 10.53
N PHE A 402 -16.22 -7.61 9.47
CA PHE A 402 -15.62 -8.95 9.58
C PHE A 402 -14.16 -8.89 10.04
N TYR A 403 -13.40 -7.92 9.53
CA TYR A 403 -12.04 -7.63 9.93
C TYR A 403 -11.98 -7.16 11.38
N CYS A 404 -12.81 -6.17 11.75
CA CYS A 404 -12.92 -5.66 13.11
C CYS A 404 -13.26 -6.78 14.12
N GLY A 405 -14.21 -7.66 13.79
CA GLY A 405 -14.52 -8.82 14.63
C GLY A 405 -13.32 -9.73 14.86
N THR A 406 -12.46 -9.86 13.85
CA THR A 406 -11.22 -10.65 13.96
C THR A 406 -10.19 -9.96 14.87
N LEU A 407 -10.06 -8.63 14.80
CA LEU A 407 -9.23 -7.87 15.73
C LEU A 407 -9.67 -8.09 17.18
N THR A 408 -10.98 -8.04 17.45
CA THR A 408 -11.55 -8.21 18.80
C THR A 408 -11.19 -9.57 19.44
N THR A 409 -10.99 -10.62 18.64
CA THR A 409 -10.53 -11.93 19.17
C THR A 409 -9.13 -11.90 19.77
N SER A 410 -8.36 -10.86 19.48
CA SER A 410 -6.99 -10.66 19.97
C SER A 410 -6.95 -9.76 21.21
N LEU A 411 -8.09 -9.11 21.55
CA LEU A 411 -8.25 -8.22 22.70
C LEU A 411 -8.80 -8.92 23.95
N VAL A 412 -8.87 -10.25 23.94
CA VAL A 412 -9.44 -11.05 25.05
C VAL A 412 -8.76 -10.76 26.38
N ARG A 413 -7.43 -10.55 26.40
CA ARG A 413 -6.70 -10.22 27.63
C ARG A 413 -7.08 -8.84 28.18
N ALA A 414 -7.19 -7.84 27.30
CA ALA A 414 -7.67 -6.51 27.69
C ALA A 414 -9.12 -6.56 28.22
N ILE A 415 -10.00 -7.36 27.62
CA ILE A 415 -11.37 -7.58 28.12
C ILE A 415 -11.34 -8.18 29.53
N LYS A 416 -10.48 -9.18 29.79
CA LYS A 416 -10.32 -9.78 31.13
C LYS A 416 -9.82 -8.74 32.13
N ASP A 417 -8.86 -7.91 31.76
CA ASP A 417 -8.28 -6.89 32.63
C ASP A 417 -9.30 -5.82 33.02
N VAL A 418 -10.01 -5.26 32.03
CA VAL A 418 -11.11 -4.31 32.26
C VAL A 418 -12.19 -4.92 33.16
N THR A 419 -12.55 -6.19 32.93
CA THR A 419 -13.54 -6.88 33.77
C THR A 419 -13.07 -7.02 35.21
N LYS A 420 -11.80 -7.39 35.43
CA LYS A 420 -11.21 -7.49 36.77
C LYS A 420 -11.17 -6.12 37.46
N ILE A 421 -10.89 -5.05 36.74
CA ILE A 421 -10.94 -3.68 37.29
C ILE A 421 -12.37 -3.33 37.73
N ILE A 422 -13.35 -3.48 36.84
CA ILE A 422 -14.77 -3.13 37.11
C ILE A 422 -15.32 -3.93 38.28
N THR A 423 -15.00 -5.22 38.35
CA THR A 423 -15.51 -6.12 39.39
C THR A 423 -14.64 -6.12 40.66
N LYS A 424 -13.62 -5.26 40.76
CA LYS A 424 -12.64 -5.27 41.87
C LYS A 424 -12.07 -6.67 42.12
N SER A 425 -11.80 -7.41 41.04
CA SER A 425 -11.33 -8.79 41.03
C SER A 425 -12.27 -9.82 41.70
N GLN A 426 -13.56 -9.49 41.84
CA GLN A 426 -14.58 -10.40 42.39
C GLN A 426 -15.21 -11.30 41.32
N ALA A 427 -15.00 -11.01 40.03
CA ALA A 427 -15.45 -11.87 38.94
C ALA A 427 -14.83 -13.27 39.06
N ASN A 428 -15.67 -14.30 39.09
CA ASN A 428 -15.19 -15.68 39.07
C ASN A 428 -14.57 -16.05 37.71
N ASP A 429 -13.73 -17.09 37.69
CA ASP A 429 -13.00 -17.51 36.49
C ASP A 429 -13.92 -17.92 35.33
N PHE A 430 -15.07 -18.53 35.62
CA PHE A 430 -16.02 -18.94 34.59
C PHE A 430 -16.66 -17.73 33.89
N PHE A 431 -16.97 -16.67 34.63
CA PHE A 431 -17.47 -15.42 34.08
C PHE A 431 -16.42 -14.74 33.20
N LEU A 432 -15.16 -14.71 33.65
CA LEU A 432 -14.04 -14.21 32.83
C LEU A 432 -13.85 -15.03 31.55
N CYS A 433 -14.02 -16.36 31.61
CA CYS A 433 -13.98 -17.23 30.43
C CYS A 433 -15.16 -16.98 29.48
N ALA A 434 -16.37 -16.78 30.01
CA ALA A 434 -17.55 -16.45 29.20
C ALA A 434 -17.38 -15.13 28.44
N LEU A 435 -16.86 -14.08 29.09
CA LEU A 435 -16.53 -12.82 28.41
C LEU A 435 -15.40 -12.99 27.39
N SER A 436 -14.45 -13.89 27.66
CA SER A 436 -13.38 -14.23 26.71
C SER A 436 -13.89 -15.00 25.48
N ALA A 437 -14.99 -15.74 25.62
CA ALA A 437 -15.64 -16.42 24.52
C ALA A 437 -16.47 -15.49 23.63
N TYR A 438 -16.88 -14.31 24.14
CA TYR A 438 -17.75 -13.40 23.44
C TYR A 438 -17.22 -12.98 22.04
N PRO A 439 -15.94 -12.58 21.87
CA PRO A 439 -15.42 -12.28 20.54
C PRO A 439 -15.52 -13.47 19.57
N SER A 440 -15.21 -14.67 20.03
CA SER A 440 -15.33 -15.90 19.22
C SER A 440 -16.79 -16.18 18.83
N LEU A 441 -17.74 -15.94 19.74
CA LEU A 441 -19.18 -16.06 19.45
C LEU A 441 -19.62 -15.10 18.34
N ILE A 442 -19.16 -13.85 18.38
CA ILE A 442 -19.42 -12.88 17.31
C ILE A 442 -18.86 -13.36 15.97
N ARG A 443 -17.65 -13.95 15.97
CA ARG A 443 -17.07 -14.56 14.76
C ARG A 443 -17.89 -15.71 14.20
N VAL A 444 -18.41 -16.58 15.07
CA VAL A 444 -19.31 -17.67 14.67
C VAL A 444 -20.53 -17.10 13.96
N MET A 445 -21.18 -16.08 14.55
CA MET A 445 -22.35 -15.43 13.96
C MET A 445 -22.02 -14.77 12.61
N GLN A 446 -20.92 -14.02 12.53
CA GLN A 446 -20.48 -13.37 11.29
C GLN A 446 -20.23 -14.38 10.17
N CYS A 447 -19.57 -15.50 10.49
CA CYS A 447 -19.30 -16.57 9.53
C CYS A 447 -20.59 -17.28 9.10
N TYR A 448 -21.50 -17.54 10.04
CA TYR A 448 -22.81 -18.13 9.73
C TYR A 448 -23.63 -17.24 8.79
N ILE A 449 -23.68 -15.93 9.04
CA ILE A 449 -24.43 -14.99 8.20
C ILE A 449 -23.84 -14.92 6.79
N LYS A 450 -22.50 -14.88 6.65
CA LYS A 450 -21.83 -14.99 5.34
C LYS A 450 -22.13 -16.30 4.61
N SER A 451 -22.43 -17.39 5.32
CA SER A 451 -22.75 -18.67 4.69
C SER A 451 -24.16 -18.72 4.07
N LYS A 452 -25.11 -17.87 4.52
CA LYS A 452 -26.52 -17.95 4.12
C LYS A 452 -26.78 -17.87 2.61
N PRO A 453 -26.16 -16.94 1.83
CA PRO A 453 -26.49 -16.79 0.41
C PRO A 453 -26.12 -17.99 -0.46
N GLY A 454 -25.11 -18.77 -0.07
CA GLY A 454 -24.63 -19.92 -0.86
C GLY A 454 -24.76 -21.29 -0.18
N ARG A 455 -25.11 -21.34 1.12
CA ARG A 455 -25.16 -22.54 1.97
C ARG A 455 -23.95 -23.48 1.84
N LYS A 456 -22.77 -22.95 1.48
CA LYS A 456 -21.54 -23.73 1.35
C LYS A 456 -20.91 -23.95 2.72
N PHE A 457 -20.61 -25.21 3.04
CA PHE A 457 -19.89 -25.56 4.27
C PHE A 457 -18.52 -24.87 4.32
N TYR A 458 -17.76 -24.96 3.24
CA TYR A 458 -16.47 -24.31 3.09
C TYR A 458 -16.58 -23.10 2.15
N PRO A 459 -15.97 -21.94 2.48
CA PRO A 459 -15.09 -21.70 3.63
C PRO A 459 -15.82 -21.25 4.91
N HIS A 460 -17.05 -20.74 4.83
CA HIS A 460 -17.64 -19.97 5.92
C HIS A 460 -18.05 -20.78 7.16
N LEU A 461 -18.72 -21.92 6.99
CA LEU A 461 -19.19 -22.73 8.13
C LEU A 461 -18.03 -23.47 8.80
N MET A 462 -17.01 -23.86 8.03
CA MET A 462 -15.75 -24.38 8.58
C MET A 462 -15.05 -23.32 9.45
N ASN A 463 -14.98 -22.06 8.99
CA ASN A 463 -14.46 -20.96 9.83
C ASN A 463 -15.28 -20.79 11.11
N ALA A 464 -16.62 -20.86 11.00
CA ALA A 464 -17.49 -20.80 12.15
C ALA A 464 -17.18 -21.93 13.15
N SER A 465 -16.95 -23.16 12.68
CA SER A 465 -16.61 -24.30 13.54
C SER A 465 -15.29 -24.09 14.30
N ILE A 466 -14.25 -23.58 13.62
CA ILE A 466 -12.95 -23.28 14.24
C ILE A 466 -13.08 -22.19 15.31
N ASN A 467 -13.86 -21.14 15.05
CA ASN A 467 -14.15 -20.11 16.06
C ASN A 467 -15.00 -20.66 17.21
N GLY A 468 -15.91 -21.59 16.93
CA GLY A 468 -16.70 -22.32 17.93
C GLY A 468 -15.83 -23.16 18.88
N LEU A 469 -14.79 -23.82 18.36
CA LEU A 469 -13.79 -24.49 19.22
C LEU A 469 -13.09 -23.50 20.15
N GLY A 470 -12.89 -22.25 19.72
CA GLY A 470 -12.34 -21.17 20.56
C GLY A 470 -13.23 -20.75 21.72
N ILE A 471 -14.56 -20.94 21.63
CA ILE A 471 -15.50 -20.72 22.75
C ILE A 471 -15.25 -21.77 23.84
N ILE A 472 -14.99 -23.02 23.45
CA ILE A 472 -14.69 -24.11 24.39
C ILE A 472 -13.27 -23.96 24.93
N GLY A 473 -12.31 -23.65 24.05
CA GLY A 473 -10.89 -23.54 24.37
C GLY A 473 -10.56 -22.45 25.40
N CYS A 474 -11.36 -21.39 25.53
CA CYS A 474 -11.11 -20.33 26.51
C CYS A 474 -11.19 -20.82 27.97
N PHE A 475 -12.01 -21.85 28.24
CA PHE A 475 -12.19 -22.44 29.57
C PHE A 475 -10.95 -23.19 30.06
N LEU A 476 -9.97 -23.46 29.19
CA LEU A 476 -8.68 -24.02 29.60
C LEU A 476 -7.94 -23.13 30.61
N THR A 477 -8.27 -21.83 30.62
CA THR A 477 -7.68 -20.84 31.54
C THR A 477 -8.44 -20.68 32.86
N ALA A 478 -9.53 -21.44 33.09
CA ALA A 478 -10.26 -21.39 34.35
C ALA A 478 -9.50 -22.11 35.48
N GLY A 479 -9.30 -21.43 36.62
CA GLY A 479 -8.56 -21.92 37.78
C GLY A 479 -8.94 -23.35 38.22
N PRO A 480 -10.24 -23.67 38.39
CA PRO A 480 -10.66 -25.02 38.77
C PRO A 480 -10.27 -26.12 37.76
N ILE A 481 -10.24 -25.79 36.46
CA ILE A 481 -9.91 -26.74 35.39
C ILE A 481 -8.39 -26.91 35.30
N ILE A 482 -7.67 -25.80 35.22
CA ILE A 482 -6.22 -25.77 35.03
C ILE A 482 -5.45 -26.32 36.24
N ASN A 483 -5.95 -26.11 37.46
CA ASN A 483 -5.30 -26.57 38.68
C ASN A 483 -5.50 -28.07 38.93
N LYS A 484 -6.66 -28.62 38.57
CA LYS A 484 -6.96 -30.05 38.77
C LYS A 484 -6.33 -30.94 37.71
N LYS A 485 -6.12 -30.43 36.48
CA LYS A 485 -5.61 -31.19 35.32
C LYS A 485 -6.31 -32.56 35.12
N GLY A 486 -7.60 -32.65 35.44
CA GLY A 486 -8.41 -33.87 35.30
C GLY A 486 -8.86 -34.15 33.86
N PRO A 487 -9.78 -35.11 33.63
CA PRO A 487 -10.21 -35.49 32.27
C PRO A 487 -10.73 -34.32 31.44
N LEU A 488 -11.52 -33.43 32.05
CA LEU A 488 -12.05 -32.23 31.37
C LEU A 488 -10.94 -31.29 30.87
N PHE A 489 -9.84 -31.16 31.62
CA PHE A 489 -8.69 -30.36 31.20
C PHE A 489 -8.09 -30.91 29.91
N TRP A 490 -7.85 -32.22 29.83
CA TRP A 490 -7.26 -32.86 28.66
C TRP A 490 -8.18 -32.83 27.43
N ILE A 491 -9.49 -32.94 27.63
CA ILE A 491 -10.48 -32.75 26.55
C ILE A 491 -10.39 -31.32 25.98
N ILE A 492 -10.45 -30.30 26.84
CA ILE A 492 -10.37 -28.90 26.40
C ILE A 492 -8.99 -28.58 25.80
N PHE A 493 -7.92 -29.18 26.34
CA PHE A 493 -6.57 -29.07 25.78
C PHE A 493 -6.52 -29.61 24.35
N CYS A 494 -7.11 -30.79 24.08
CA CYS A 494 -7.20 -31.34 22.72
C CYS A 494 -8.02 -30.42 21.80
N VAL A 495 -9.15 -29.90 22.28
CA VAL A 495 -9.96 -28.91 21.54
C VAL A 495 -9.13 -27.68 21.17
N ARG A 496 -8.29 -27.18 22.10
CA ARG A 496 -7.41 -26.04 21.87
C ARG A 496 -6.34 -26.32 20.81
N ILE A 497 -5.79 -27.54 20.77
CA ILE A 497 -4.84 -27.97 19.73
C ILE A 497 -5.50 -28.00 18.35
N VAL A 498 -6.71 -28.57 18.25
CA VAL A 498 -7.48 -28.62 16.99
C VAL A 498 -7.85 -27.20 16.53
N GLU A 499 -8.30 -26.34 17.45
CA GLU A 499 -8.59 -24.93 17.18
C GLU A 499 -7.38 -24.21 16.58
N ILE A 500 -6.20 -24.34 17.22
CA ILE A 500 -4.99 -23.65 16.79
C ILE A 500 -4.54 -24.15 15.42
N THR A 501 -4.59 -25.47 15.19
CA THR A 501 -4.25 -26.07 13.90
C THR A 501 -5.15 -25.53 12.80
N GLY A 502 -6.47 -25.51 13.03
CA GLY A 502 -7.44 -24.95 12.09
C GLY A 502 -7.21 -23.46 11.83
N LYS A 503 -6.89 -22.69 12.88
CA LYS A 503 -6.59 -21.26 12.75
C LYS A 503 -5.23 -20.98 12.09
N ILE A 504 -4.24 -21.88 12.17
CA ILE A 504 -2.96 -21.77 11.43
C ILE A 504 -3.21 -22.01 9.95
N TYR A 505 -3.98 -23.05 9.63
CA TYR A 505 -4.44 -23.30 8.26
C TYR A 505 -5.17 -22.07 7.71
N TRP A 506 -6.07 -21.48 8.49
CA TRP A 506 -6.83 -20.30 8.06
C TRP A 506 -5.93 -19.11 7.75
N ASP A 507 -5.04 -18.75 8.67
CA ASP A 507 -4.15 -17.59 8.54
C ASP A 507 -3.27 -17.71 7.28
N PHE A 508 -2.69 -18.88 7.01
CA PHE A 508 -1.73 -19.03 5.91
C PHE A 508 -2.38 -19.39 4.56
N CYS A 509 -3.39 -20.25 4.56
CA CYS A 509 -3.97 -20.78 3.33
C CYS A 509 -5.16 -19.94 2.84
N GLU A 510 -6.10 -19.59 3.71
CA GLU A 510 -7.30 -18.83 3.32
C GLU A 510 -7.02 -17.33 3.28
N ASP A 511 -6.58 -16.80 4.42
CA ASP A 511 -6.47 -15.38 4.66
C ASP A 511 -5.21 -14.81 3.99
N GLY A 512 -4.07 -15.48 4.13
CA GLY A 512 -2.81 -15.04 3.54
C GLY A 512 -2.59 -15.48 2.09
N GLY A 513 -3.26 -16.54 1.65
CA GLY A 513 -3.11 -17.09 0.30
C GLY A 513 -1.69 -17.56 -0.05
N LEU A 514 -0.94 -18.02 0.95
CA LEU A 514 0.48 -18.39 0.80
C LEU A 514 0.63 -19.79 0.18
N PHE A 515 -0.05 -20.78 0.75
CA PHE A 515 0.07 -22.18 0.34
C PHE A 515 -1.13 -22.69 -0.48
N THR A 516 -0.98 -23.87 -1.09
CA THR A 516 -2.06 -24.55 -1.80
C THR A 516 -3.16 -25.03 -0.87
N GLY A 517 -4.40 -24.63 -1.12
CA GLY A 517 -5.58 -25.23 -0.49
C GLY A 517 -6.74 -24.26 -0.27
N GLY A 518 -6.43 -22.98 -0.09
CA GLY A 518 -7.43 -21.98 0.27
C GLY A 518 -8.27 -21.44 -0.88
N THR A 519 -9.48 -20.97 -0.56
CA THR A 519 -10.31 -20.20 -1.48
C THR A 519 -9.63 -18.94 -1.99
N GLY A 520 -8.80 -18.29 -1.15
CA GLY A 520 -8.04 -17.09 -1.51
C GLY A 520 -7.03 -17.27 -2.64
N VAL A 521 -6.67 -18.51 -2.98
CA VAL A 521 -5.69 -18.82 -4.04
C VAL A 521 -6.35 -19.48 -5.26
N LYS A 522 -7.67 -19.76 -5.20
CA LYS A 522 -8.36 -20.49 -6.29
C LYS A 522 -8.25 -19.77 -7.64
N GLU A 523 -8.39 -18.45 -7.64
CA GLU A 523 -8.29 -17.63 -8.85
C GLU A 523 -6.90 -17.64 -9.50
N PHE A 524 -5.87 -18.01 -8.72
CA PHE A 524 -4.48 -18.05 -9.16
C PHE A 524 -3.97 -19.48 -9.41
N LYS A 525 -4.78 -20.51 -9.12
CA LYS A 525 -4.36 -21.92 -9.21
C LYS A 525 -3.87 -22.28 -10.61
N ASP A 526 -4.58 -21.80 -11.64
CA ASP A 526 -4.32 -22.11 -13.04
C ASP A 526 -3.42 -21.04 -13.71
N LYS A 527 -3.08 -19.97 -12.98
CA LYS A 527 -2.28 -18.83 -13.46
C LYS A 527 -0.89 -18.85 -12.85
N ARG A 528 -0.11 -19.90 -13.14
CA ARG A 528 1.24 -20.10 -12.58
C ARG A 528 2.20 -18.94 -12.87
N THR A 529 2.03 -18.24 -13.98
CA THR A 529 2.80 -17.04 -14.34
C THR A 529 2.65 -15.90 -13.33
N LYS A 530 1.57 -15.89 -12.54
CA LYS A 530 1.30 -14.90 -11.49
C LYS A 530 1.84 -15.30 -10.12
N TRP A 531 2.53 -16.45 -10.01
CA TRP A 531 3.10 -16.90 -8.74
C TRP A 531 4.47 -16.23 -8.54
N GLN A 532 4.60 -15.44 -7.48
CA GLN A 532 5.79 -14.65 -7.25
C GLN A 532 6.94 -15.46 -6.61
N TYR A 533 6.61 -16.35 -5.66
CA TYR A 533 7.60 -17.16 -4.92
C TYR A 533 7.34 -18.66 -5.09
N GLY A 534 6.87 -19.07 -6.27
CA GLY A 534 6.57 -20.46 -6.61
C GLY A 534 5.59 -21.11 -5.64
N HIS A 535 6.04 -22.10 -4.87
CA HIS A 535 5.18 -22.87 -3.96
C HIS A 535 4.84 -22.14 -2.65
N PHE A 536 5.56 -21.07 -2.30
CA PHE A 536 5.40 -20.33 -1.04
C PHE A 536 4.41 -19.16 -1.11
N CYS A 537 4.23 -18.56 -2.28
CA CYS A 537 3.25 -17.50 -2.52
C CYS A 537 2.70 -17.63 -3.93
N LYS A 538 1.46 -18.07 -4.02
CA LYS A 538 0.79 -18.46 -5.27
C LYS A 538 -0.12 -17.37 -5.82
N ARG A 539 0.24 -16.12 -5.55
CA ARG A 539 -0.45 -14.92 -6.00
C ARG A 539 0.59 -13.79 -6.11
N PRO A 540 0.28 -12.72 -6.87
CA PRO A 540 1.05 -11.50 -6.80
C PRO A 540 0.99 -10.93 -5.37
N SER A 541 2.11 -10.40 -4.90
CA SER A 541 2.24 -9.75 -3.60
C SER A 541 3.26 -8.61 -3.69
N PHE A 542 2.97 -7.50 -3.02
CA PHE A 542 3.97 -6.44 -2.85
C PHE A 542 4.91 -6.71 -1.67
N VAL A 543 4.74 -7.85 -1.00
CA VAL A 543 5.46 -8.21 0.22
C VAL A 543 6.73 -8.99 -0.12
N PRO A 544 7.91 -8.59 0.38
CA PRO A 544 9.15 -9.33 0.18
C PRO A 544 9.10 -10.68 0.91
N LEU A 545 9.75 -11.69 0.33
CA LEU A 545 9.77 -13.06 0.88
C LEU A 545 10.29 -13.11 2.33
N SER A 546 11.31 -12.31 2.66
CA SER A 546 11.86 -12.24 4.03
C SER A 546 10.79 -11.86 5.06
N TRP A 547 9.93 -10.89 4.74
CA TRP A 547 8.85 -10.47 5.61
C TRP A 547 7.78 -11.56 5.73
N LEU A 548 7.43 -12.24 4.64
CA LEU A 548 6.48 -13.37 4.69
C LEU A 548 6.99 -14.51 5.58
N VAL A 549 8.27 -14.83 5.52
CA VAL A 549 8.89 -15.84 6.40
C VAL A 549 8.84 -15.39 7.85
N ILE A 550 9.18 -14.13 8.16
CA ILE A 550 9.07 -13.56 9.51
C ILE A 550 7.63 -13.67 10.01
N HIS A 551 6.63 -13.33 9.20
CA HIS A 551 5.22 -13.46 9.55
C HIS A 551 4.84 -14.91 9.88
N VAL A 552 5.23 -15.87 9.04
CA VAL A 552 4.92 -17.29 9.26
C VAL A 552 5.55 -17.79 10.57
N VAL A 553 6.83 -17.52 10.79
CA VAL A 553 7.56 -17.94 11.99
C VAL A 553 6.97 -17.26 13.24
N HIS A 554 6.76 -15.95 13.20
CA HIS A 554 6.18 -15.18 14.31
C HIS A 554 4.78 -15.67 14.67
N ASN A 555 3.92 -15.94 13.67
CA ASN A 555 2.58 -16.44 13.90
C ASN A 555 2.60 -17.84 14.56
N LEU A 556 3.47 -18.75 14.09
CA LEU A 556 3.61 -20.08 14.69
C LEU A 556 4.07 -20.00 16.16
N ILE A 557 5.14 -19.26 16.44
CA ILE A 557 5.65 -19.10 17.81
C ILE A 557 4.58 -18.47 18.71
N SER A 558 3.97 -17.38 18.26
CA SER A 558 2.95 -16.66 19.03
C SER A 558 1.72 -17.51 19.35
N ARG A 559 1.34 -18.42 18.45
CA ARG A 559 0.25 -19.38 18.67
C ARG A 559 0.58 -20.47 19.68
N LEU A 560 1.85 -20.67 20.04
CA LEU A 560 2.28 -21.62 21.06
C LEU A 560 2.48 -20.98 22.43
N LEU A 561 2.46 -19.64 22.54
CA LEU A 561 2.70 -18.92 23.80
C LEU A 561 1.64 -19.14 24.90
N TRP A 562 0.49 -19.74 24.59
CA TRP A 562 -0.47 -20.16 25.63
C TRP A 562 -0.01 -21.42 26.39
N ILE A 563 0.90 -22.22 25.81
CA ILE A 563 1.31 -23.50 26.39
C ILE A 563 2.00 -23.28 27.75
N PRO A 564 2.99 -22.37 27.87
CA PRO A 564 3.61 -22.09 29.17
C PRO A 564 2.59 -21.66 30.23
N ASP A 565 1.67 -20.75 29.87
CA ASP A 565 0.62 -20.25 30.76
C ASP A 565 -0.27 -21.37 31.33
N VAL A 566 -0.43 -22.46 30.58
CA VAL A 566 -1.25 -23.62 30.97
C VAL A 566 -0.44 -24.68 31.71
N ILE A 567 0.77 -24.98 31.28
CA ILE A 567 1.60 -26.04 31.88
C ILE A 567 2.14 -25.60 33.24
N TRP A 568 2.68 -24.37 33.30
CA TRP A 568 3.35 -23.79 34.46
C TRP A 568 2.55 -22.66 35.09
N ASN A 569 1.23 -22.78 35.11
CA ASN A 569 0.30 -21.74 35.59
C ASN A 569 0.54 -21.23 37.03
N LYS A 570 1.35 -21.94 37.84
CA LYS A 570 1.77 -21.54 39.20
C LYS A 570 3.08 -20.77 39.25
N SER A 571 3.77 -20.59 38.12
CA SER A 571 5.04 -19.88 38.06
C SER A 571 4.84 -18.38 38.30
N PRO A 572 5.54 -17.76 39.28
CA PRO A 572 5.47 -16.33 39.51
C PRO A 572 5.83 -15.49 38.28
N VAL A 573 6.76 -15.98 37.45
CA VAL A 573 7.19 -15.33 36.21
C VAL A 573 6.04 -15.21 35.20
N LEU A 574 5.17 -16.20 35.11
CA LEU A 574 4.07 -16.20 34.13
C LEU A 574 2.87 -15.35 34.60
N THR A 575 2.82 -15.04 35.90
CA THR A 575 1.85 -14.11 36.48
C THR A 575 2.37 -12.67 36.58
N ASP A 576 3.66 -12.47 36.31
CA ASP A 576 4.31 -11.18 36.41
C ASP A 576 3.71 -10.16 35.44
N TYR A 577 3.62 -8.91 35.89
CA TYR A 577 3.03 -7.82 35.12
C TYR A 577 3.68 -7.67 33.74
N ILE A 578 5.00 -7.77 33.68
CA ILE A 578 5.79 -7.51 32.48
C ILE A 578 5.59 -8.65 31.48
N TYR A 579 5.66 -9.90 31.95
CA TYR A 579 5.38 -11.05 31.10
C TYR A 579 3.98 -10.97 30.50
N VAL A 580 2.95 -10.73 31.31
CA VAL A 580 1.56 -10.67 30.85
C VAL A 580 1.34 -9.48 29.89
N SER A 581 1.99 -8.34 30.14
CA SER A 581 1.97 -7.17 29.24
C SER A 581 2.63 -7.48 27.90
N THR A 582 3.82 -8.11 27.92
CA THR A 582 4.54 -8.53 26.72
C THR A 582 3.72 -9.50 25.88
N MET A 583 3.05 -10.47 26.53
CA MET A 583 2.15 -11.41 25.84
C MET A 583 0.92 -10.72 25.25
N ALA A 584 0.41 -9.64 25.86
CA ALA A 584 -0.67 -8.82 25.29
C ALA A 584 -0.22 -8.07 24.04
N LEU A 585 0.94 -7.40 24.11
CA LEU A 585 1.53 -6.68 22.97
C LEU A 585 1.87 -7.64 21.82
N ASN A 586 2.45 -8.81 22.11
CA ASN A 586 2.76 -9.80 21.09
C ASN A 586 1.51 -10.29 20.34
N GLU A 587 0.37 -10.49 21.02
CA GLU A 587 -0.88 -10.90 20.37
C GLU A 587 -1.43 -9.81 19.43
N ILE A 588 -1.26 -8.53 19.78
CA ILE A 588 -1.58 -7.41 18.89
C ILE A 588 -0.64 -7.40 17.67
N LEU A 589 0.67 -7.56 17.89
CA LEU A 589 1.66 -7.58 16.81
C LEU A 589 1.40 -8.73 15.83
N ARG A 590 1.07 -9.92 16.35
CA ARG A 590 0.69 -11.09 15.53
C ARG A 590 -0.51 -10.78 14.65
N ARG A 591 -1.51 -10.10 15.21
CA ARG A 591 -2.72 -9.71 14.47
C ARG A 591 -2.44 -8.64 13.42
N TYR A 592 -1.55 -7.69 13.71
CA TYR A 592 -1.07 -6.70 12.77
C TYR A 592 -0.40 -7.35 11.54
N PHE A 593 0.50 -8.32 11.74
CA PHE A 593 1.11 -9.03 10.62
C PHE A 593 0.07 -9.81 9.80
N TRP A 594 -0.84 -10.52 10.46
CA TRP A 594 -1.95 -11.20 9.78
C TRP A 594 -2.79 -10.20 8.96
N ALA A 595 -3.09 -9.03 9.51
CA ALA A 595 -3.90 -8.02 8.85
C ALA A 595 -3.26 -7.54 7.55
N PHE A 596 -1.95 -7.29 7.56
CA PHE A 596 -1.24 -6.85 6.37
C PHE A 596 -1.29 -7.90 5.25
N VAL A 597 -0.92 -9.15 5.54
CA VAL A 597 -0.97 -10.23 4.53
C VAL A 597 -2.40 -10.47 4.04
N ARG A 598 -3.39 -10.33 4.93
CA ARG A 598 -4.81 -10.50 4.58
C ARG A 598 -5.29 -9.43 3.61
N LEU A 599 -4.88 -8.18 3.81
CA LEU A 599 -5.25 -7.06 2.94
C LEU A 599 -4.54 -7.17 1.58
N ASP A 600 -3.26 -7.55 1.58
CA ASP A 600 -2.48 -7.82 0.37
C ASP A 600 -3.13 -8.94 -0.47
N ASN A 601 -3.53 -10.06 0.16
CA ASN A 601 -4.27 -11.12 -0.51
C ASN A 601 -5.63 -10.66 -1.04
N GLN A 602 -6.37 -9.84 -0.26
CA GLN A 602 -7.66 -9.32 -0.70
C GLN A 602 -7.52 -8.42 -1.92
N GLN A 603 -6.50 -7.56 -1.93
CA GLN A 603 -6.20 -6.67 -3.06
C GLN A 603 -5.89 -7.50 -4.31
N ALA A 604 -4.99 -8.47 -4.21
CA ALA A 604 -4.67 -9.37 -5.33
C ALA A 604 -5.94 -10.06 -5.87
N THR A 605 -6.77 -10.60 -4.98
CA THR A 605 -8.02 -11.28 -5.35
C THR A 605 -9.03 -10.32 -5.99
N ASN A 606 -9.14 -9.08 -5.51
CA ASN A 606 -10.04 -8.09 -6.08
C ASN A 606 -9.60 -7.68 -7.50
N CYS A 607 -8.30 -7.49 -7.70
CA CYS A 607 -7.72 -7.20 -9.03
C CYS A 607 -8.00 -8.34 -10.02
N GLU A 608 -7.87 -9.60 -9.58
CA GLU A 608 -8.10 -10.75 -10.45
C GLU A 608 -9.58 -10.92 -10.84
N ASN A 609 -10.49 -10.55 -9.94
CA ASN A 609 -11.94 -10.60 -10.17
C ASN A 609 -12.48 -9.35 -10.90
N TYR A 610 -11.61 -8.43 -11.31
CA TYR A 610 -11.99 -7.16 -11.95
C TYR A 610 -13.05 -6.38 -11.14
N LEU A 611 -13.01 -6.49 -9.81
CA LEU A 611 -13.95 -5.77 -8.95
C LEU A 611 -13.65 -4.27 -8.99
N ALA A 612 -14.70 -3.45 -9.06
CA ALA A 612 -14.58 -2.01 -9.14
C ALA A 612 -13.80 -1.46 -7.94
N THR A 613 -12.60 -0.92 -8.20
CA THR A 613 -11.77 -0.25 -7.20
C THR A 613 -12.22 1.20 -7.08
N ARG A 614 -12.50 1.69 -5.86
CA ARG A 614 -12.63 3.14 -5.63
C ARG A 614 -11.26 3.78 -5.75
N TYR A 615 -11.17 4.94 -6.37
CA TYR A 615 -9.91 5.68 -6.45
C TYR A 615 -9.44 6.10 -5.05
N VAL A 616 -8.15 5.93 -4.78
CA VAL A 616 -7.48 6.50 -3.61
C VAL A 616 -6.48 7.51 -4.15
N PRO A 617 -6.57 8.81 -3.79
CA PRO A 617 -5.51 9.73 -4.13
C PRO A 617 -4.22 9.22 -3.51
N ILE A 618 -3.28 8.84 -4.38
CA ILE A 618 -1.95 8.44 -3.99
C ILE A 618 -1.35 9.65 -3.29
N LEU A 619 -1.14 9.53 -1.97
CA LEU A 619 -0.44 10.52 -1.20
C LEU A 619 1.04 10.42 -1.58
N LEU A 620 1.41 11.05 -2.70
CA LEU A 620 2.76 11.10 -3.24
C LEU A 620 3.77 11.36 -2.10
N ASP A 621 4.71 10.43 -1.94
CA ASP A 621 6.00 10.74 -1.32
C ASP A 621 6.90 11.16 -2.49
N ASP A 622 7.05 12.47 -2.68
CA ASP A 622 7.97 13.05 -3.66
C ASP A 622 9.42 12.83 -3.21
N GLN A 623 9.88 11.59 -3.24
CA GLN A 623 11.31 11.29 -3.32
C GLN A 623 11.54 10.61 -4.66
N PRO A 624 12.29 11.22 -5.59
CA PRO A 624 12.68 10.54 -6.81
C PRO A 624 13.44 9.28 -6.39
N LYS A 625 12.85 8.10 -6.67
CA LYS A 625 13.57 6.84 -6.53
C LYS A 625 14.76 6.93 -7.49
N LYS A 626 15.97 7.05 -6.95
CA LYS A 626 17.20 6.80 -7.71
C LYS A 626 17.04 5.43 -8.34
N VAL A 627 16.96 5.39 -9.67
CA VAL A 627 17.12 4.16 -10.44
C VAL A 627 18.56 3.71 -10.20
N VAL A 628 18.73 2.79 -9.28
CA VAL A 628 19.99 2.05 -9.13
C VAL A 628 20.00 1.06 -10.28
N GLY A 629 20.91 1.27 -11.23
CA GLY A 629 21.11 0.39 -12.37
C GLY A 629 21.31 -1.05 -11.90
N MET A 630 20.41 -1.93 -12.31
CA MET A 630 20.69 -3.36 -12.36
C MET A 630 21.12 -3.66 -13.78
N THR A 631 22.38 -4.05 -13.89
CA THR A 631 23.07 -4.52 -15.09
C THR A 631 22.31 -5.64 -15.78
N GLU A 632 22.44 -5.61 -17.10
CA GLU A 632 21.91 -6.51 -18.12
C GLU A 632 22.03 -8.00 -17.78
N ASN A 633 21.01 -8.77 -18.17
CA ASN A 633 21.19 -9.99 -18.96
C ASN A 633 19.87 -10.49 -19.54
N THR A 634 19.77 -10.33 -20.86
CA THR A 634 19.28 -11.26 -21.91
C THR A 634 17.85 -11.82 -21.89
N ASN A 635 17.14 -11.46 -22.97
CA ASN A 635 16.30 -12.30 -23.84
C ASN A 635 15.15 -13.10 -23.21
N ALA A 636 13.95 -12.51 -23.22
CA ALA A 636 12.69 -13.24 -23.24
C ALA A 636 11.72 -12.57 -24.22
N GLU A 637 11.23 -13.34 -25.19
CA GLU A 637 10.31 -12.95 -26.24
C GLU A 637 9.06 -12.24 -25.70
N ILE A 638 8.76 -11.08 -26.28
CA ILE A 638 7.59 -10.27 -25.95
C ILE A 638 6.38 -10.88 -26.66
N ALA A 639 5.60 -11.69 -25.95
CA ALA A 639 4.25 -12.05 -26.38
C ALA A 639 3.31 -10.85 -26.20
N GLN A 640 2.73 -10.38 -27.30
CA GLN A 640 1.73 -9.30 -27.31
C GLN A 640 0.48 -9.69 -26.49
N PRO A 641 -0.06 -8.81 -25.63
CA PRO A 641 -1.37 -9.04 -25.02
C PRO A 641 -2.50 -8.70 -26.00
N GLU A 642 -3.28 -9.72 -26.38
CA GLU A 642 -4.55 -9.56 -27.09
C GLU A 642 -5.52 -8.67 -26.28
N ARG A 643 -6.05 -7.62 -26.94
CA ARG A 643 -7.00 -6.67 -26.39
C ARG A 643 -8.37 -7.32 -26.20
N LEU A 644 -8.87 -7.38 -24.96
CA LEU A 644 -10.25 -7.75 -24.66
C LEU A 644 -11.18 -6.52 -24.75
N SER A 645 -12.08 -6.56 -25.72
CA SER A 645 -13.20 -5.63 -25.87
C SER A 645 -14.29 -5.90 -24.82
N PHE A 646 -14.83 -4.84 -24.23
CA PHE A 646 -15.98 -4.90 -23.33
C PHE A 646 -17.24 -5.34 -24.10
N VAL A 647 -17.61 -6.62 -24.01
CA VAL A 647 -18.88 -7.15 -24.52
C VAL A 647 -19.76 -7.57 -23.33
N ARG A 648 -21.01 -7.09 -23.32
CA ARG A 648 -22.06 -7.50 -22.36
C ARG A 648 -22.28 -9.02 -22.40
N PRO A 649 -22.72 -9.67 -21.29
CA PRO A 649 -22.81 -11.12 -21.23
C PRO A 649 -23.88 -11.65 -22.20
N GLN A 650 -23.46 -12.47 -23.17
CA GLN A 650 -24.33 -13.40 -23.91
C GLN A 650 -24.02 -14.84 -23.48
N THR A 651 -25.06 -15.66 -23.43
CA THR A 651 -25.12 -17.01 -22.87
C THR A 651 -24.16 -18.02 -23.51
N ALA A 652 -23.65 -18.95 -22.70
CA ALA A 652 -22.49 -19.80 -22.94
C ALA A 652 -22.63 -20.95 -23.97
N SER A 653 -23.68 -21.03 -24.79
CA SER A 653 -23.88 -22.19 -25.69
C SER A 653 -23.37 -22.02 -27.12
N THR A 654 -22.88 -20.85 -27.53
CA THR A 654 -22.55 -20.59 -28.95
C THR A 654 -21.03 -20.62 -29.26
N VAL A 655 -20.17 -20.67 -28.25
CA VAL A 655 -18.70 -20.59 -28.42
C VAL A 655 -18.06 -21.97 -28.68
N MET A 656 -18.71 -23.08 -28.35
CA MET A 656 -18.12 -24.42 -28.46
C MET A 656 -18.00 -25.00 -29.88
N GLN A 657 -18.46 -24.30 -30.93
CA GLN A 657 -18.48 -24.87 -32.29
C GLN A 657 -17.45 -24.31 -33.28
N ARG A 658 -16.56 -23.39 -32.87
CA ARG A 658 -15.59 -22.74 -33.79
C ARG A 658 -14.09 -23.03 -33.56
N ILE A 659 -13.72 -23.81 -32.54
CA ILE A 659 -12.29 -24.01 -32.18
C ILE A 659 -11.70 -25.34 -32.73
N GLY A 660 -12.47 -26.11 -33.49
CA GLY A 660 -12.09 -27.48 -33.88
C GLY A 660 -11.35 -27.68 -35.22
N SER A 661 -10.77 -26.67 -35.88
CA SER A 661 -10.30 -26.90 -37.27
C SER A 661 -9.03 -26.20 -37.78
N THR A 662 -8.18 -25.59 -36.95
CA THR A 662 -7.07 -24.75 -37.51
C THR A 662 -5.65 -25.00 -37.00
N ASN A 663 -5.35 -26.03 -36.21
CA ASN A 663 -3.98 -26.25 -35.71
C ASN A 663 -3.42 -27.65 -36.01
N ALA A 664 -3.35 -28.02 -37.29
CA ALA A 664 -2.70 -29.26 -37.72
C ALA A 664 -2.03 -29.14 -39.10
N THR A 665 -1.23 -28.10 -39.37
CA THR A 665 -0.42 -28.05 -40.63
C THR A 665 0.77 -27.08 -40.69
N ILE A 666 1.37 -26.61 -39.58
CA ILE A 666 2.50 -25.62 -39.68
C ILE A 666 3.63 -25.94 -38.69
N GLY A 667 3.94 -27.22 -38.52
CA GLY A 667 4.95 -27.68 -37.56
C GLY A 667 6.06 -28.56 -38.14
N GLN A 668 6.14 -28.73 -39.46
CA GLN A 668 7.10 -29.66 -40.08
C GLN A 668 8.04 -29.08 -41.14
N ASP A 669 7.91 -27.80 -41.55
CA ASP A 669 8.70 -27.26 -42.66
C ASP A 669 9.85 -26.32 -42.27
N ILE A 670 10.14 -26.11 -40.98
CA ILE A 670 11.18 -25.15 -40.54
C ILE A 670 12.46 -25.85 -40.04
N PHE A 671 12.46 -27.19 -39.95
CA PHE A 671 13.60 -27.94 -39.42
C PHE A 671 14.47 -28.63 -40.48
N GLU A 672 14.13 -28.54 -41.77
CA GLU A 672 14.94 -29.12 -42.86
C GLU A 672 15.84 -28.09 -43.58
N ASP A 673 15.55 -26.78 -43.53
CA ASP A 673 16.36 -25.77 -44.22
C ASP A 673 17.61 -25.30 -43.45
N ALA A 674 17.71 -25.60 -42.15
CA ALA A 674 18.86 -25.20 -41.34
C ALA A 674 20.08 -26.13 -41.46
N LYS A 675 19.99 -27.20 -42.27
CA LYS A 675 21.05 -28.21 -42.41
C LYS A 675 21.74 -28.22 -43.77
N ALA A 676 21.33 -27.37 -44.71
CA ALA A 676 21.87 -27.33 -46.08
C ALA A 676 22.86 -26.17 -46.34
N ALA A 677 23.05 -25.24 -45.41
CA ALA A 677 23.90 -24.05 -45.60
C ALA A 677 25.29 -24.14 -44.95
N ALA A 678 25.67 -25.30 -44.40
CA ALA A 678 26.91 -25.46 -43.62
C ALA A 678 28.02 -26.29 -44.32
N ASP A 679 27.81 -26.74 -45.56
CA ASP A 679 28.75 -27.63 -46.27
C ASP A 679 29.35 -27.06 -47.58
N GLU A 680 29.21 -25.76 -47.84
CA GLU A 680 29.81 -25.09 -49.01
C GLU A 680 30.75 -23.94 -48.59
N ASP A 681 31.91 -24.26 -48.00
CA ASP A 681 33.15 -23.50 -48.26
C ASP A 681 34.36 -24.20 -47.64
N SER A 682 34.93 -25.16 -48.36
CA SER A 682 36.30 -25.60 -48.11
C SER A 682 37.01 -26.03 -49.40
N GLY A 683 37.98 -25.22 -49.81
CA GLY A 683 39.13 -25.66 -50.60
C GLY A 683 39.44 -24.83 -51.85
N GLN A 684 40.56 -24.10 -51.85
CA GLN A 684 41.80 -24.53 -52.52
C GLN A 684 42.95 -23.50 -52.44
N LEU A 685 44.17 -24.03 -52.37
CA LEU A 685 45.48 -23.41 -52.19
C LEU A 685 46.12 -22.91 -53.51
N HIS A 686 46.99 -21.88 -53.48
CA HIS A 686 48.46 -22.04 -53.68
C HIS A 686 49.31 -20.73 -53.70
N ASN A 687 50.34 -20.72 -52.84
CA ASN A 687 51.77 -20.31 -52.97
C ASN A 687 52.27 -19.23 -53.95
N ASN A 688 52.96 -18.18 -53.42
CA ASN A 688 54.45 -18.08 -53.42
C ASN A 688 54.98 -16.80 -52.70
N GLU A 689 55.92 -17.05 -51.79
CA GLU A 689 57.06 -16.28 -51.21
C GLU A 689 57.47 -14.90 -51.81
N PHE A 690 58.09 -13.90 -51.16
CA PHE A 690 58.93 -13.76 -49.95
C PHE A 690 59.05 -12.25 -49.55
N ASN A 691 59.26 -11.98 -48.24
CA ASN A 691 60.08 -10.92 -47.61
C ASN A 691 59.57 -9.50 -47.22
N SER A 692 59.66 -9.27 -45.89
CA SER A 692 59.94 -8.02 -45.13
C SER A 692 58.76 -7.21 -44.54
N PRO A 693 58.45 -7.36 -43.23
CA PRO A 693 57.46 -6.57 -42.50
C PRO A 693 58.09 -5.31 -41.87
N SER A 694 58.45 -4.29 -42.65
CA SER A 694 59.01 -3.07 -42.03
C SER A 694 58.76 -1.72 -42.72
N LYS A 695 57.92 -1.64 -43.77
CA LYS A 695 57.63 -0.35 -44.43
C LYS A 695 56.19 -0.05 -44.81
N LEU A 696 55.23 -0.95 -44.54
CA LEU A 696 53.80 -0.65 -44.71
C LEU A 696 53.12 -0.13 -43.42
N MET A 697 53.80 -0.21 -42.27
CA MET A 697 53.25 0.15 -40.96
C MET A 697 53.58 1.61 -40.54
N GLN A 698 54.04 2.45 -41.48
CA GLN A 698 54.39 3.85 -41.23
C GLN A 698 53.58 4.86 -42.09
N SER A 699 52.51 4.42 -42.75
CA SER A 699 51.56 5.34 -43.41
C SER A 699 50.11 5.16 -42.95
N ILE A 700 49.87 4.37 -41.91
CA ILE A 700 48.55 4.31 -41.27
C ILE A 700 48.57 5.36 -40.18
N ASP A 701 47.88 6.46 -40.44
CA ASP A 701 47.59 7.50 -39.46
C ASP A 701 46.73 6.87 -38.37
N TYR A 702 47.35 6.45 -37.25
CA TYR A 702 46.68 5.73 -36.15
C TYR A 702 45.44 6.47 -35.64
N GLN A 703 45.46 7.80 -35.71
CA GLN A 703 44.31 8.65 -35.40
C GLN A 703 43.10 8.33 -36.30
N LYS A 704 43.32 8.18 -37.62
CA LYS A 704 42.26 7.83 -38.57
C LYS A 704 41.70 6.43 -38.40
N VAL A 705 42.50 5.48 -37.92
CA VAL A 705 42.03 4.10 -37.65
C VAL A 705 41.18 4.08 -36.39
N GLU A 706 41.60 4.78 -35.35
CA GLU A 706 40.83 4.91 -34.11
C GLU A 706 39.51 5.68 -34.35
N ASP A 707 39.52 6.72 -35.19
CA ASP A 707 38.31 7.44 -35.62
C ASP A 707 37.36 6.57 -36.46
N LEU A 708 37.88 5.64 -37.27
CA LEU A 708 37.07 4.69 -38.06
C LEU A 708 36.53 3.53 -37.21
N GLU A 709 37.30 3.02 -36.24
CA GLU A 709 36.83 2.02 -35.27
C GLU A 709 35.71 2.61 -34.39
N ASN A 710 35.89 3.83 -33.87
CA ASN A 710 34.84 4.51 -33.10
C ASN A 710 33.56 4.76 -33.92
N LEU A 711 33.67 5.05 -35.23
CA LEU A 711 32.51 5.18 -36.11
C LEU A 711 31.84 3.83 -36.37
N SER A 712 32.63 2.76 -36.55
CA SER A 712 32.14 1.40 -36.76
C SER A 712 31.41 0.87 -35.54
N ASP A 713 31.98 1.04 -34.34
CA ASP A 713 31.37 0.62 -33.08
C ASP A 713 30.05 1.36 -32.83
N LEU A 714 29.99 2.66 -33.15
CA LEU A 714 28.75 3.43 -33.03
C LEU A 714 27.69 3.02 -34.06
N LEU A 715 28.12 2.56 -35.24
CA LEU A 715 27.23 2.01 -36.29
C LEU A 715 26.69 0.64 -35.93
N ASP A 716 27.49 -0.22 -35.30
CA ASP A 716 27.06 -1.54 -34.82
C ASP A 716 26.13 -1.43 -33.58
N ASP A 717 26.32 -0.39 -32.75
CA ASP A 717 25.46 -0.04 -31.61
C ASP A 717 24.10 0.57 -31.99
N LEU A 718 24.00 1.20 -33.17
CA LEU A 718 22.81 1.90 -33.67
C LEU A 718 21.86 0.93 -34.36
#